data_AF-A0AAN7MMP9-F1
#
_entry.id   AF-A0AAN7MMP9-F1
#
_cell.length_a   1.000
_cell.length_b   1.000
_cell.length_c   1.000
_cell.angle_alpha   90.00
_cell.angle_beta   90.00
_cell.angle_gamma   90.00
#
_symmetry.space_group_name_H-M   'P 1'
#
loop_
_entity.id
_entity.type
_entity.pdbx_description
1 polymer ?
#
loop_
_entity_poly.entity_id
_entity_poly.type
_entity_poly.pdbx_seq_one_letter_code
_entity_poly.pdbx_strand_id
1 'polypeptide(L)'
;MCILRLLLFFLLTETTFSEQSVSGSSRRRLLSADPDLDATRSNHRLWKPLIGDDSRIYACSGRDFFVFESNGTLAWAVHLNYTCNGDITPVHGGKGKIFLVAEDRVLKITFPTLGSSRRSAAAEVLFGPDWGAAASDGGAIIGISTSALSSSLYMNIKKRGLFAYTMQGQLLWSLGPVLNRHGYRLGCRKSPTGCYFSSTPVIDHCEATIYVANTEGELYSVSTRTSQFMWIQDFSWLDQVFTITAGNNGRLFITVPVKSLVLALDVSTGNVLWQQSVGPLSTSEYAPVVDSNGFISIGSLDGCLYTISPTGLVKKFPESPPPKSVIQVSPILDCSGYAVYISQTQMEMKTSRTIREYTYISALSPKGAVFMLLVPATGTIYWSDIYSDQIPSSLAKSDLQQFLLDERILLRFLAASKIGNPLQCRSRSQRLSSSCSKATMKRLNGYTGDERTVIIFLVFETLVLFALAGLVRFCSIFWRKKKLQGNDLGSFLEKRRSLQLKKKAVDRTITELKKKAAEEAVEDNLLEEIGSLVQERKTIQGKLSTTYSLGRDKPVIASEHLLLPLQGCEMRSFSFQDARKQSITTMFHTLSSSEASSADSSTSIRSSSTGSGEATTEVSFLDKGKAPIEEESLSSGSSEMEMRRLRGGDGRSPRPTSSPSTSCCNR
;
A
#
# COMPACT_ATOMS: atom_id res chain seq x y z
N MET A 1 -24.58 40.51 -45.13
CA MET A 1 -23.12 40.48 -44.88
C MET A 1 -22.85 40.39 -43.37
N CYS A 2 -23.15 39.24 -42.75
CA CYS A 2 -22.74 38.91 -41.36
C CYS A 2 -22.87 37.41 -41.04
N ILE A 3 -23.62 36.64 -41.85
CA ILE A 3 -23.77 35.18 -41.65
C ILE A 3 -22.82 34.37 -42.56
N LEU A 4 -22.25 34.98 -43.61
CA LEU A 4 -21.29 34.33 -44.51
C LEU A 4 -19.82 34.44 -44.05
N ARG A 5 -19.54 35.09 -42.91
CA ARG A 5 -18.19 35.20 -42.31
C ARG A 5 -17.95 34.27 -41.12
N LEU A 6 -18.98 33.65 -40.55
CA LEU A 6 -18.82 32.65 -39.49
C LEU A 6 -18.65 31.21 -40.00
N LEU A 7 -19.10 30.91 -41.23
CA LEU A 7 -18.98 29.58 -41.83
C LEU A 7 -17.65 29.33 -42.56
N LEU A 8 -16.85 30.37 -42.80
CA LEU A 8 -15.51 30.27 -43.41
C LEU A 8 -14.36 30.18 -42.38
N PHE A 9 -14.66 30.28 -41.09
CA PHE A 9 -13.67 30.12 -40.01
C PHE A 9 -13.64 28.70 -39.43
N PHE A 10 -14.57 27.83 -39.84
CA PHE A 10 -14.69 26.44 -39.36
C PHE A 10 -14.22 25.37 -40.35
N LEU A 11 -13.69 25.75 -41.53
CA LEU A 11 -13.29 24.80 -42.59
C LEU A 11 -11.81 24.89 -43.01
N LEU A 12 -10.98 25.70 -42.36
CA LEU A 12 -9.54 25.82 -42.66
C LEU A 12 -8.72 26.03 -41.37
N THR A 13 -8.64 25.00 -40.53
CA THR A 13 -7.43 24.60 -39.77
C THR A 13 -7.75 23.31 -39.00
N GLU A 14 -8.02 22.21 -39.70
CA GLU A 14 -7.66 20.90 -39.18
C GLU A 14 -6.16 20.70 -39.44
N THR A 15 -5.33 21.17 -38.53
CA THR A 15 -4.00 20.60 -38.39
C THR A 15 -4.11 19.50 -37.36
N THR A 16 -4.16 18.27 -37.84
CA THR A 16 -3.85 17.06 -37.08
C THR A 16 -2.50 17.26 -36.40
N PHE A 17 -2.50 17.60 -35.11
CA PHE A 17 -1.29 17.54 -34.29
C PHE A 17 -1.10 16.07 -33.93
N SER A 18 -0.42 15.34 -34.82
CA SER A 18 0.22 14.09 -34.46
C SER A 18 1.27 14.41 -33.39
N GLU A 19 0.96 14.19 -32.12
CA GLU A 19 1.99 14.00 -31.10
C GLU A 19 2.78 12.73 -31.44
N GLN A 20 3.76 12.90 -32.33
CA GLN A 20 4.91 12.01 -32.33
C GLN A 20 5.60 12.24 -30.99
N SER A 21 5.33 11.34 -30.05
CA SER A 21 6.28 11.06 -28.99
C SER A 21 7.56 10.59 -29.66
N VAL A 22 8.46 11.54 -29.93
CA VAL A 22 9.84 11.25 -30.27
C VAL A 22 10.43 10.65 -29.01
N SER A 23 10.35 9.33 -28.91
CA SER A 23 11.28 8.48 -28.17
C SER A 23 12.68 8.71 -28.73
N GLY A 24 13.22 9.88 -28.42
CA GLY A 24 14.59 10.26 -28.66
C GLY A 24 15.43 9.59 -27.60
N SER A 25 15.63 8.28 -27.72
CA SER A 25 16.82 7.62 -27.23
C SER A 25 18.02 8.45 -27.69
N SER A 26 18.56 9.29 -26.82
CA SER A 26 19.77 10.06 -27.11
C SER A 26 20.91 9.06 -27.27
N ARG A 27 21.11 8.63 -28.52
CA ARG A 27 22.35 8.06 -29.03
C ARG A 27 23.36 9.19 -29.13
N ARG A 28 24.51 9.05 -28.44
CA ARG A 28 25.88 9.41 -28.88
C ARG A 28 26.82 9.19 -27.68
N ARG A 29 27.58 8.08 -27.72
CA ARG A 29 29.00 7.98 -28.10
C ARG A 29 29.93 8.41 -26.96
N LEU A 30 30.52 7.42 -26.31
CA LEU A 30 31.67 7.58 -25.41
C LEU A 30 32.92 6.86 -25.93
N LEU A 31 32.93 6.35 -27.18
CA LEU A 31 34.11 5.70 -27.76
C LEU A 31 34.20 5.99 -29.27
N SER A 32 35.33 6.61 -29.65
CA SER A 32 35.92 6.87 -30.97
C SER A 32 35.15 7.67 -32.04
N ALA A 33 35.85 8.68 -32.56
CA ALA A 33 35.68 9.23 -33.90
C ALA A 33 36.80 8.66 -34.79
N ASP A 34 36.51 7.61 -35.56
CA ASP A 34 37.16 7.40 -36.85
C ASP A 34 36.27 6.47 -37.72
N PRO A 35 35.72 6.92 -38.88
CA PRO A 35 34.77 6.13 -39.66
C PRO A 35 35.40 4.96 -40.43
N ASP A 36 36.73 4.91 -40.59
CA ASP A 36 37.40 3.99 -41.53
C ASP A 36 38.09 2.78 -40.87
N LEU A 37 37.94 2.58 -39.56
CA LEU A 37 38.53 1.45 -38.81
C LEU A 37 37.51 0.48 -38.17
N ASP A 38 36.21 0.69 -38.40
CA ASP A 38 35.11 0.12 -37.62
C ASP A 38 34.57 -1.24 -38.14
N ALA A 39 35.29 -1.95 -39.01
CA ALA A 39 34.81 -3.20 -39.60
C ALA A 39 35.00 -4.46 -38.73
N THR A 40 35.63 -4.36 -37.54
CA THR A 40 36.01 -5.55 -36.73
C THR A 40 35.57 -5.56 -35.26
N ARG A 41 34.92 -4.50 -34.74
CA ARG A 41 34.31 -4.54 -33.40
C ARG A 41 32.85 -4.99 -33.49
N SER A 42 32.55 -6.15 -32.90
CA SER A 42 31.20 -6.70 -32.90
C SER A 42 30.22 -5.76 -32.17
N ASN A 43 29.11 -5.40 -32.82
CA ASN A 43 28.10 -4.43 -32.38
C ASN A 43 27.22 -4.89 -31.19
N HIS A 44 27.77 -5.65 -30.23
CA HIS A 44 27.00 -6.20 -29.10
C HIS A 44 26.88 -5.18 -27.96
N ARG A 45 25.75 -4.47 -27.91
CA ARG A 45 25.41 -3.56 -26.80
C ARG A 45 24.81 -4.34 -25.64
N LEU A 46 25.33 -4.16 -24.43
CA LEU A 46 24.71 -4.71 -23.22
C LEU A 46 23.57 -3.81 -22.73
N TRP A 47 22.43 -4.42 -22.42
CA TRP A 47 21.27 -3.74 -21.84
C TRP A 47 21.33 -3.72 -20.31
N LYS A 48 20.49 -2.87 -19.68
CA LYS A 48 20.49 -2.53 -18.24
C LYS A 48 20.89 -3.73 -17.34
N PRO A 49 22.13 -3.79 -16.83
CA PRO A 49 22.60 -4.95 -16.08
C PRO A 49 22.04 -4.99 -14.66
N LEU A 50 21.90 -6.20 -14.13
CA LEU A 50 21.56 -6.48 -12.74
C LEU A 50 22.81 -6.97 -11.98
N ILE A 51 23.07 -6.41 -10.81
CA ILE A 51 24.12 -6.91 -9.89
C ILE A 51 23.52 -8.03 -9.02
N GLY A 52 24.21 -9.15 -9.01
CA GLY A 52 23.97 -10.37 -8.23
C GLY A 52 24.21 -10.23 -6.74
N ASP A 53 23.47 -11.01 -5.94
CA ASP A 53 23.85 -11.25 -4.53
C ASP A 53 25.20 -11.97 -4.43
N ASP A 54 25.60 -12.70 -5.48
CA ASP A 54 26.89 -13.36 -5.65
C ASP A 54 27.98 -12.45 -6.27
N SER A 55 27.73 -11.14 -6.35
CA SER A 55 28.60 -10.15 -7.00
C SER A 55 28.81 -10.36 -8.50
N ARG A 56 28.07 -11.27 -9.15
CA ARG A 56 28.05 -11.42 -10.60
C ARG A 56 27.16 -10.38 -11.26
N ILE A 57 27.35 -10.15 -12.55
CA ILE A 57 26.54 -9.21 -13.33
C ILE A 57 25.78 -9.95 -14.40
N TYR A 58 24.48 -9.71 -14.44
CA TYR A 58 23.54 -10.36 -15.34
C TYR A 58 23.05 -9.33 -16.36
N ALA A 59 23.26 -9.59 -17.65
CA ALA A 59 22.95 -8.65 -18.71
C ALA A 59 22.47 -9.37 -19.97
N CYS A 60 21.66 -8.68 -20.78
CA CYS A 60 21.24 -9.16 -22.10
C CYS A 60 21.95 -8.38 -23.21
N SER A 61 22.21 -9.04 -24.34
CA SER A 61 22.49 -8.38 -25.63
C SER A 61 21.74 -9.12 -26.74
N GLY A 62 20.83 -8.44 -27.43
CA GLY A 62 20.04 -9.06 -28.49
C GLY A 62 19.26 -10.28 -27.99
N ARG A 63 19.66 -11.46 -28.46
CA ARG A 63 19.06 -12.76 -28.08
C ARG A 63 19.90 -13.54 -27.07
N ASP A 64 21.02 -13.00 -26.62
CA ASP A 64 21.91 -13.69 -25.71
C ASP A 64 21.85 -13.08 -24.31
N PHE A 65 21.83 -13.95 -23.31
CA PHE A 65 21.92 -13.60 -21.91
C PHE A 65 23.30 -13.95 -21.38
N PHE A 66 24.00 -12.95 -20.85
CA PHE A 66 25.37 -13.07 -20.36
C PHE A 66 25.41 -12.93 -18.84
N VAL A 67 26.27 -13.74 -18.23
CA VAL A 67 26.64 -13.64 -16.83
C VAL A 67 28.11 -13.39 -16.75
N PHE A 68 28.50 -12.26 -16.16
CA PHE A 68 29.88 -11.87 -15.93
C PHE A 68 30.24 -12.07 -14.47
N GLU A 69 31.46 -12.51 -14.22
CA GLU A 69 32.10 -12.37 -12.92
C GLU A 69 32.36 -10.88 -12.64
N SER A 70 32.58 -10.52 -11.37
CA SER A 70 32.76 -9.12 -10.95
C SER A 70 33.93 -8.42 -11.66
N ASN A 71 34.95 -9.18 -12.06
CA ASN A 71 36.14 -8.74 -12.80
C ASN A 71 35.91 -8.56 -14.32
N GLY A 72 34.69 -8.77 -14.83
CA GLY A 72 34.37 -8.65 -16.25
C GLY A 72 34.58 -9.91 -17.09
N THR A 73 35.07 -11.03 -16.53
CA THR A 73 35.19 -12.29 -17.28
C THR A 73 33.84 -12.96 -17.45
N LEU A 74 33.62 -13.63 -18.58
CA LEU A 74 32.35 -14.29 -18.87
C LEU A 74 32.23 -15.62 -18.09
N ALA A 75 31.24 -15.72 -17.22
CA ALA A 75 30.92 -16.95 -16.48
C ALA A 75 30.02 -17.87 -17.30
N TRP A 76 28.94 -17.32 -17.89
CA TRP A 76 28.00 -18.07 -18.72
C TRP A 76 27.43 -17.19 -19.84
N ALA A 77 27.18 -17.80 -20.99
CA ALA A 77 26.35 -17.24 -22.05
C ALA A 77 25.22 -18.22 -22.36
N VAL A 78 23.99 -17.72 -22.42
CA VAL A 78 22.79 -18.49 -22.68
C VAL A 78 22.09 -17.86 -23.88
N HIS A 79 22.01 -18.60 -24.98
CA HIS A 79 21.23 -18.19 -26.14
C HIS A 79 19.74 -18.30 -25.82
N LEU A 80 19.00 -17.23 -26.04
CA LEU A 80 17.55 -17.18 -25.90
C LEU A 80 16.92 -17.25 -27.29
N ASN A 81 15.79 -17.97 -27.39
CA ASN A 81 15.02 -18.01 -28.63
C ASN A 81 14.25 -16.70 -28.91
N TYR A 82 14.40 -15.68 -28.06
CA TYR A 82 13.65 -14.42 -28.08
C TYR A 82 14.59 -13.25 -27.83
N THR A 83 14.21 -12.08 -28.34
CA THR A 83 15.00 -10.86 -28.20
C THR A 83 14.73 -10.21 -26.83
N CYS A 84 15.76 -9.97 -26.02
CA CYS A 84 15.60 -9.32 -24.72
C CYS A 84 15.02 -7.90 -24.88
N ASN A 85 14.14 -7.53 -23.96
CA ASN A 85 13.68 -6.15 -23.84
C ASN A 85 14.77 -5.32 -23.13
N GLY A 86 15.33 -4.33 -23.83
CA GLY A 86 16.45 -3.52 -23.32
C GLY A 86 16.07 -2.52 -22.24
N ASP A 87 14.79 -2.21 -22.09
CA ASP A 87 14.29 -1.18 -21.17
C ASP A 87 14.00 -1.75 -19.77
N ILE A 88 13.77 -3.07 -19.68
CA ILE A 88 13.45 -3.79 -18.44
C ILE A 88 14.68 -4.51 -17.91
N THR A 89 15.18 -4.08 -16.76
CA THR A 89 16.29 -4.73 -16.06
C THR A 89 15.87 -6.14 -15.61
N PRO A 90 16.73 -7.18 -15.78
CA PRO A 90 16.51 -8.49 -15.19
C PRO A 90 16.28 -8.39 -13.67
N VAL A 91 15.52 -9.32 -13.09
CA VAL A 91 15.20 -9.33 -11.66
C VAL A 91 15.57 -10.64 -10.99
N HIS A 92 16.02 -10.56 -9.74
CA HIS A 92 16.43 -11.72 -8.94
C HIS A 92 15.24 -12.58 -8.52
N GLY A 93 15.30 -13.87 -8.87
CA GLY A 93 14.32 -14.89 -8.47
C GLY A 93 14.68 -15.67 -7.21
N GLY A 94 15.85 -15.40 -6.60
CA GLY A 94 16.37 -16.17 -5.46
C GLY A 94 16.93 -17.54 -5.86
N LYS A 95 17.81 -18.11 -5.02
CA LYS A 95 18.45 -19.44 -5.20
C LYS A 95 18.92 -19.73 -6.64
N GLY A 96 19.66 -18.80 -7.27
CA GLY A 96 20.20 -18.99 -8.62
C GLY A 96 19.15 -18.93 -9.73
N LYS A 97 18.04 -18.20 -9.53
CA LYS A 97 17.04 -17.94 -10.56
C LYS A 97 17.05 -16.46 -10.93
N ILE A 98 16.97 -16.16 -12.22
CA ILE A 98 16.80 -14.81 -12.76
C ILE A 98 15.56 -14.80 -13.64
N PHE A 99 14.74 -13.76 -13.51
CA PHE A 99 13.65 -13.51 -14.42
C PHE A 99 14.01 -12.34 -15.34
N LEU A 100 13.70 -12.49 -16.62
CA LEU A 100 13.92 -11.45 -17.63
C LEU A 100 12.71 -11.34 -18.54
N VAL A 101 12.53 -10.17 -19.14
CA VAL A 101 11.50 -9.94 -20.16
C VAL A 101 12.16 -9.95 -21.53
N ALA A 102 11.67 -10.80 -22.41
CA ALA A 102 12.09 -10.87 -23.81
C ALA A 102 10.84 -10.77 -24.69
N GLU A 103 10.83 -9.80 -25.60
CA GLU A 103 9.62 -9.39 -26.34
C GLU A 103 8.46 -9.14 -25.35
N ASP A 104 7.41 -9.96 -25.38
CA ASP A 104 6.26 -9.90 -24.47
C ASP A 104 6.17 -11.14 -23.55
N ARG A 105 7.31 -11.74 -23.23
CA ARG A 105 7.42 -12.99 -22.46
C ARG A 105 8.28 -12.80 -21.22
N VAL A 106 7.92 -13.48 -20.13
CA VAL A 106 8.78 -13.60 -18.95
C VAL A 106 9.50 -14.93 -19.02
N LEU A 107 10.82 -14.89 -19.14
CA LEU A 107 11.67 -16.08 -19.07
C LEU A 107 12.25 -16.23 -17.66
N LYS A 108 12.32 -17.48 -17.21
CA LYS A 108 12.99 -17.89 -15.99
C LYS A 108 14.27 -18.61 -16.37
N ILE A 109 15.41 -18.02 -16.03
CA ILE A 109 16.71 -18.66 -16.16
C ILE A 109 17.08 -19.29 -14.82
N THR A 110 17.36 -20.59 -14.81
CA THR A 110 17.82 -21.31 -13.63
C THR A 110 19.27 -21.72 -13.81
N PHE A 111 20.12 -21.33 -12.86
CA PHE A 111 21.54 -21.70 -12.81
C PHE A 111 21.73 -22.91 -11.89
N PRO A 112 22.57 -23.88 -12.27
CA PRO A 112 22.89 -25.03 -11.42
C PRO A 112 23.62 -24.56 -10.15
N THR A 113 23.25 -25.11 -9.00
CA THR A 113 24.00 -24.94 -7.76
C THR A 113 25.26 -25.81 -7.77
N LEU A 114 26.38 -25.28 -7.26
CA LEU A 114 27.66 -26.00 -7.15
C LEU A 114 27.43 -27.38 -6.50
N GLY A 115 27.85 -28.45 -7.18
CA GLY A 115 27.70 -29.85 -6.72
C GLY A 115 26.69 -30.69 -7.50
N SER A 116 25.88 -30.10 -8.38
CA SER A 116 25.06 -30.85 -9.33
C SER A 116 25.81 -31.07 -10.65
N SER A 117 26.18 -32.31 -10.94
CA SER A 117 26.93 -32.67 -12.15
C SER A 117 26.14 -32.34 -13.43
N ARG A 118 26.77 -31.56 -14.33
CA ARG A 118 26.35 -31.29 -15.72
C ARG A 118 24.87 -30.91 -15.90
N ARG A 119 24.52 -29.66 -15.63
CA ARG A 119 23.41 -28.99 -16.34
C ARG A 119 23.84 -27.59 -16.77
N SER A 120 23.65 -27.26 -18.04
CA SER A 120 23.75 -25.89 -18.53
C SER A 120 22.61 -25.05 -17.94
N ALA A 121 22.79 -23.74 -17.84
CA ALA A 121 21.70 -22.85 -17.45
C ALA A 121 20.50 -23.05 -18.39
N ALA A 122 19.31 -23.26 -17.81
CA ALA A 122 18.10 -23.52 -18.57
C ALA A 122 17.21 -22.28 -18.58
N ALA A 123 16.81 -21.84 -19.78
CA ALA A 123 15.83 -20.77 -19.98
C ALA A 123 14.45 -21.39 -20.25
N GLU A 124 13.50 -21.13 -19.36
CA GLU A 124 12.12 -21.61 -19.44
C GLU A 124 11.18 -20.42 -19.64
N VAL A 125 10.15 -20.55 -20.48
CA VAL A 125 9.09 -19.54 -20.59
C VAL A 125 8.14 -19.73 -19.41
N LEU A 126 8.00 -18.71 -18.57
CA LEU A 126 7.06 -18.72 -17.44
C LEU A 126 5.70 -18.12 -17.83
N PHE A 127 5.73 -17.07 -18.64
CA PHE A 127 4.55 -16.34 -19.09
C PHE A 127 4.77 -15.81 -20.50
N GLY A 128 3.72 -15.84 -21.31
CA GLY A 128 3.70 -15.27 -22.65
C GLY A 128 2.80 -16.08 -23.60
N PRO A 129 2.47 -15.54 -24.78
CA PRO A 129 1.69 -16.28 -25.78
C PRO A 129 2.41 -17.57 -26.20
N ASP A 130 1.74 -18.57 -26.76
CA ASP A 130 2.47 -19.76 -27.27
C ASP A 130 3.43 -19.41 -28.42
N TRP A 131 4.34 -20.32 -28.74
CA TRP A 131 5.29 -20.13 -29.84
C TRP A 131 4.55 -19.88 -31.17
N GLY A 132 4.88 -18.78 -31.86
CA GLY A 132 4.26 -18.41 -33.14
C GLY A 132 2.96 -17.61 -33.05
N ALA A 133 2.37 -17.43 -31.85
CA ALA A 133 1.24 -16.52 -31.66
C ALA A 133 1.76 -15.09 -31.39
N ALA A 134 1.43 -14.15 -32.28
CA ALA A 134 1.71 -12.74 -32.03
C ALA A 134 0.92 -12.26 -30.80
N ALA A 135 1.56 -11.49 -29.93
CA ALA A 135 0.86 -10.84 -28.82
C ALA A 135 -0.24 -9.96 -29.41
N SER A 136 -1.50 -10.28 -29.11
CA SER A 136 -2.65 -9.43 -29.44
C SER A 136 -2.39 -8.01 -28.95
N ASP A 137 -2.74 -7.02 -29.77
CA ASP A 137 -2.35 -5.59 -29.85
C ASP A 137 -2.54 -4.70 -28.59
N GLY A 138 -2.22 -5.20 -27.40
CA GLY A 138 -2.46 -4.48 -26.15
C GLY A 138 -1.85 -5.08 -24.89
N GLY A 139 -0.82 -5.94 -24.99
CA GLY A 139 -0.28 -6.72 -23.87
C GLY A 139 1.20 -6.50 -23.53
N ALA A 140 1.80 -5.37 -23.89
CA ALA A 140 3.21 -5.12 -23.60
C ALA A 140 3.50 -5.12 -22.08
N ILE A 141 4.51 -5.86 -21.67
CA ILE A 141 4.96 -5.89 -20.28
C ILE A 141 5.69 -4.58 -19.99
N ILE A 142 5.21 -3.83 -19.00
CA ILE A 142 5.82 -2.55 -18.59
C ILE A 142 7.01 -2.80 -17.66
N GLY A 143 6.87 -3.77 -16.76
CA GLY A 143 7.93 -4.13 -15.84
C GLY A 143 7.54 -5.25 -14.89
N ILE A 144 8.56 -5.85 -14.29
CA ILE A 144 8.43 -6.97 -13.36
C ILE A 144 9.18 -6.66 -12.05
N SER A 145 8.70 -7.21 -10.95
CA SER A 145 9.39 -7.20 -9.67
C SER A 145 9.13 -8.50 -8.91
N THR A 146 10.08 -8.88 -8.07
CA THR A 146 10.05 -10.16 -7.36
C THR A 146 10.24 -9.93 -5.88
N SER A 147 9.56 -10.74 -5.08
CA SER A 147 9.76 -10.81 -3.65
C SER A 147 10.16 -12.22 -3.27
N ALA A 148 11.44 -12.39 -2.91
CA ALA A 148 11.96 -13.67 -2.44
C ALA A 148 11.29 -14.13 -1.13
N LEU A 149 10.84 -13.18 -0.29
CA LEU A 149 10.15 -13.45 0.97
C LEU A 149 8.76 -14.08 0.73
N SER A 150 8.02 -13.58 -0.25
CA SER A 150 6.69 -14.12 -0.60
C SER A 150 6.74 -15.21 -1.68
N SER A 151 7.90 -15.45 -2.29
CA SER A 151 8.05 -16.34 -3.46
C SER A 151 7.06 -16.01 -4.58
N SER A 152 6.89 -14.70 -4.83
CA SER A 152 5.96 -14.16 -5.82
C SER A 152 6.66 -13.24 -6.81
N LEU A 153 6.16 -13.29 -8.05
CA LEU A 153 6.51 -12.43 -9.18
C LEU A 153 5.32 -11.50 -9.44
N TYR A 154 5.56 -10.21 -9.47
CA TYR A 154 4.58 -9.19 -9.80
C TYR A 154 4.92 -8.58 -11.15
N MET A 155 3.95 -8.48 -12.04
CA MET A 155 4.14 -7.96 -13.38
C MET A 155 3.03 -6.97 -13.72
N ASN A 156 3.40 -5.83 -14.30
CA ASN A 156 2.45 -4.88 -14.83
C ASN A 156 2.39 -5.02 -16.35
N ILE A 157 1.19 -5.25 -16.87
CA ILE A 157 0.92 -5.41 -18.30
C ILE A 157 0.07 -4.22 -18.76
N LYS A 158 0.56 -3.52 -19.78
CA LYS A 158 -0.09 -2.33 -20.35
C LYS A 158 -1.56 -2.62 -20.67
N LYS A 159 -2.47 -1.71 -20.30
CA LYS A 159 -3.93 -1.82 -20.43
C LYS A 159 -4.62 -3.00 -19.70
N ARG A 160 -3.90 -4.01 -19.22
CA ARG A 160 -4.47 -5.18 -18.50
C ARG A 160 -4.40 -5.04 -16.99
N GLY A 161 -3.33 -4.43 -16.46
CA GLY A 161 -3.17 -4.17 -15.04
C GLY A 161 -2.01 -4.95 -14.40
N LEU A 162 -2.06 -5.02 -13.07
CA LEU A 162 -1.06 -5.65 -12.21
C LEU A 162 -1.45 -7.10 -11.93
N PHE A 163 -0.51 -8.03 -12.09
CA PHE A 163 -0.70 -9.44 -11.83
C PHE A 163 0.33 -9.96 -10.84
N ALA A 164 -0.11 -10.81 -9.92
CA ALA A 164 0.75 -11.55 -9.02
C ALA A 164 0.76 -13.03 -9.39
N TYR A 165 1.95 -13.58 -9.54
CA TYR A 165 2.20 -14.99 -9.85
C TYR A 165 3.09 -15.61 -8.78
N THR A 166 3.01 -16.91 -8.61
CA THR A 166 4.04 -17.68 -7.90
C THR A 166 5.31 -17.73 -8.75
N MET A 167 6.47 -17.99 -8.14
CA MET A 167 7.72 -18.21 -8.89
C MET A 167 7.67 -19.42 -9.85
N GLN A 168 6.62 -20.24 -9.79
CA GLN A 168 6.34 -21.36 -10.67
C GLN A 168 5.40 -21.00 -11.83
N GLY A 169 4.85 -19.78 -11.86
CA GLY A 169 3.98 -19.30 -12.95
C GLY A 169 2.47 -19.47 -12.70
N GLN A 170 2.04 -19.80 -11.48
CA GLN A 170 0.61 -19.86 -11.15
C GLN A 170 0.09 -18.47 -10.78
N LEU A 171 -1.02 -18.05 -11.37
CA LEU A 171 -1.66 -16.76 -11.06
C LEU A 171 -2.25 -16.80 -9.63
N LEU A 172 -1.87 -15.84 -8.80
CA LEU A 172 -2.43 -15.64 -7.46
C LEU A 172 -3.61 -14.67 -7.49
N TRP A 173 -3.42 -13.50 -8.09
CA TRP A 173 -4.45 -12.49 -8.25
C TRP A 173 -4.10 -11.50 -9.36
N SER A 174 -5.13 -10.81 -9.87
CA SER A 174 -5.00 -9.73 -10.85
C SER A 174 -5.74 -8.49 -10.36
N LEU A 175 -5.21 -7.31 -10.69
CA LEU A 175 -5.74 -6.03 -10.25
C LEU A 175 -5.66 -5.00 -11.37
N GLY A 176 -6.83 -4.45 -11.73
CA GLY A 176 -6.91 -3.30 -12.62
C GLY A 176 -6.72 -1.96 -11.90
N PRO A 177 -6.50 -0.87 -12.65
CA PRO A 177 -6.35 0.47 -12.10
C PRO A 177 -7.68 1.08 -11.60
N VAL A 178 -8.82 0.48 -11.99
CA VAL A 178 -10.15 0.87 -11.56
C VAL A 178 -10.78 -0.28 -10.79
N LEU A 179 -11.26 0.00 -9.58
CA LEU A 179 -12.01 -0.95 -8.76
C LEU A 179 -13.39 -0.37 -8.43
N ASN A 180 -14.44 -1.08 -8.81
CA ASN A 180 -15.82 -0.73 -8.45
C ASN A 180 -16.21 -1.49 -7.18
N ARG A 181 -16.49 -0.78 -6.09
CA ARG A 181 -16.86 -1.38 -4.80
C ARG A 181 -18.08 -0.66 -4.23
N HIS A 182 -19.18 -1.40 -4.03
CA HIS A 182 -20.48 -0.86 -3.54
C HIS A 182 -21.00 0.35 -4.31
N GLY A 183 -20.85 0.37 -5.65
CA GLY A 183 -21.28 1.50 -6.49
C GLY A 183 -20.32 2.69 -6.53
N TYR A 184 -19.25 2.68 -5.71
CA TYR A 184 -18.20 3.70 -5.75
C TYR A 184 -17.00 3.22 -6.58
N ARG A 185 -16.51 4.10 -7.44
CA ARG A 185 -15.30 3.86 -8.24
C ARG A 185 -14.06 4.36 -7.49
N LEU A 186 -13.12 3.45 -7.28
CA LEU A 186 -11.79 3.75 -6.77
C LEU A 186 -10.80 3.71 -7.93
N GLY A 187 -9.98 4.76 -8.02
CA GLY A 187 -8.94 4.89 -9.04
C GLY A 187 -9.40 5.49 -10.37
N CYS A 188 -8.41 6.03 -11.08
CA CYS A 188 -8.48 6.70 -12.37
C CYS A 188 -9.49 7.84 -12.39
N ARG A 189 -9.60 8.67 -11.35
CA ARG A 189 -10.75 9.58 -11.17
C ARG A 189 -11.05 10.45 -12.40
N LYS A 190 -10.00 10.94 -13.07
CA LYS A 190 -10.09 11.84 -14.23
C LYS A 190 -10.54 11.15 -15.52
N SER A 191 -9.96 9.99 -15.87
CA SER A 191 -10.22 9.30 -17.13
C SER A 191 -10.50 7.80 -16.92
N PRO A 192 -11.78 7.37 -16.89
CA PRO A 192 -12.14 5.97 -16.65
C PRO A 192 -11.70 4.98 -17.73
N THR A 193 -11.79 5.38 -19.00
CA THR A 193 -11.78 4.45 -20.14
C THR A 193 -10.40 4.29 -20.78
N GLY A 194 -9.45 5.18 -20.47
CA GLY A 194 -8.08 5.16 -21.01
C GLY A 194 -6.98 4.96 -19.97
N CYS A 195 -7.33 4.86 -18.69
CA CYS A 195 -6.36 4.80 -17.59
C CYS A 195 -5.80 3.38 -17.41
N TYR A 196 -4.48 3.28 -17.33
CA TYR A 196 -3.76 2.04 -17.03
C TYR A 196 -2.52 2.32 -16.18
N PHE A 197 -2.01 1.29 -15.51
CA PHE A 197 -0.76 1.39 -14.76
C PHE A 197 0.41 1.60 -15.71
N SER A 198 1.17 2.68 -15.55
CA SER A 198 2.24 3.12 -16.45
C SER A 198 3.65 2.81 -15.92
N SER A 199 3.80 2.45 -14.64
CA SER A 199 5.10 2.22 -14.02
C SER A 199 5.42 0.75 -13.78
N THR A 200 6.71 0.43 -13.63
CA THR A 200 7.18 -0.85 -13.06
C THR A 200 6.68 -0.97 -11.61
N PRO A 201 6.17 -2.14 -11.19
CA PRO A 201 5.73 -2.35 -9.81
C PRO A 201 6.92 -2.33 -8.85
N VAL A 202 6.88 -1.47 -7.83
CA VAL A 202 7.94 -1.33 -6.82
C VAL A 202 7.50 -1.98 -5.50
N ILE A 203 8.35 -2.81 -4.90
CA ILE A 203 8.01 -3.57 -3.69
C ILE A 203 8.76 -3.00 -2.48
N ASP A 204 8.02 -2.64 -1.44
CA ASP A 204 8.56 -2.53 -0.08
C ASP A 204 8.56 -3.91 0.56
N HIS A 205 9.76 -4.43 0.79
CA HIS A 205 9.98 -5.77 1.32
C HIS A 205 9.74 -5.86 2.83
N CYS A 206 9.76 -4.74 3.56
CA CYS A 206 9.54 -4.73 5.00
C CYS A 206 8.04 -4.79 5.32
N GLU A 207 7.25 -3.97 4.63
CA GLU A 207 5.79 -3.87 4.84
C GLU A 207 4.98 -4.81 3.93
N ALA A 208 5.66 -5.46 2.97
CA ALA A 208 5.05 -6.36 1.99
C ALA A 208 3.94 -5.66 1.17
N THR A 209 4.28 -4.48 0.66
CA THR A 209 3.39 -3.59 -0.11
C THR A 209 3.99 -3.32 -1.49
N ILE A 210 3.13 -3.24 -2.50
CA ILE A 210 3.46 -2.95 -3.89
C ILE A 210 2.96 -1.56 -4.23
N TYR A 211 3.79 -0.78 -4.89
CA TYR A 211 3.49 0.55 -5.38
C TYR A 211 3.52 0.58 -6.89
N VAL A 212 2.49 1.18 -7.49
CA VAL A 212 2.36 1.32 -8.94
C VAL A 212 1.64 2.63 -9.25
N ALA A 213 2.12 3.35 -10.26
CA ALA A 213 1.50 4.58 -10.76
C ALA A 213 0.70 4.32 -12.03
N ASN A 214 -0.32 5.14 -12.26
CA ASN A 214 -1.09 5.16 -13.50
C ASN A 214 -0.72 6.33 -14.42
N THR A 215 -1.33 6.35 -15.60
CA THR A 215 -1.17 7.43 -16.60
C THR A 215 -1.70 8.78 -16.16
N GLU A 216 -2.55 8.82 -15.12
CA GLU A 216 -3.17 10.06 -14.63
C GLU A 216 -2.35 10.73 -13.50
N GLY A 217 -1.24 10.13 -13.07
CA GLY A 217 -0.43 10.62 -11.95
C GLY A 217 -0.93 10.20 -10.56
N GLU A 218 -1.80 9.19 -10.49
CA GLU A 218 -2.19 8.58 -9.21
C GLU A 218 -1.23 7.44 -8.84
N LEU A 219 -0.83 7.40 -7.57
CA LEU A 219 -0.01 6.35 -6.96
C LEU A 219 -0.88 5.41 -6.12
N TYR A 220 -0.77 4.12 -6.40
CA TYR A 220 -1.53 3.07 -5.73
C TYR A 220 -0.61 2.31 -4.79
N SER A 221 -1.14 2.02 -3.60
CA SER A 221 -0.54 1.11 -2.63
C SER A 221 -1.40 -0.15 -2.56
N VAL A 222 -0.79 -1.31 -2.80
CA VAL A 222 -1.45 -2.61 -2.92
C VAL A 222 -0.78 -3.61 -2.00
N SER A 223 -1.54 -4.42 -1.29
CA SER A 223 -0.96 -5.51 -0.51
C SER A 223 -0.30 -6.56 -1.42
N THR A 224 0.84 -7.11 -1.03
CA THR A 224 1.39 -8.30 -1.73
C THR A 224 0.50 -9.54 -1.58
N ARG A 225 -0.27 -9.62 -0.49
CA ARG A 225 -1.05 -10.81 -0.13
C ARG A 225 -2.44 -10.83 -0.78
N THR A 226 -3.01 -9.66 -1.05
CA THR A 226 -4.39 -9.51 -1.54
C THR A 226 -4.46 -8.46 -2.65
N SER A 227 -5.45 -8.56 -3.53
CA SER A 227 -5.69 -7.58 -4.60
C SER A 227 -6.42 -6.32 -4.10
N GLN A 228 -6.10 -5.84 -2.90
CA GLN A 228 -6.78 -4.70 -2.26
C GLN A 228 -5.88 -3.47 -2.23
N PHE A 229 -6.47 -2.32 -2.58
CA PHE A 229 -5.84 -1.03 -2.39
C PHE A 229 -5.81 -0.67 -0.91
N MET A 230 -4.62 -0.41 -0.38
CA MET A 230 -4.42 0.14 0.95
C MET A 230 -4.75 1.64 0.95
N TRP A 231 -4.25 2.35 -0.06
CA TRP A 231 -4.56 3.75 -0.32
C TRP A 231 -4.26 4.11 -1.78
N ILE A 232 -4.82 5.23 -2.23
CA ILE A 232 -4.55 5.84 -3.53
C ILE A 232 -4.28 7.32 -3.28
N GLN A 233 -3.17 7.84 -3.80
CA GLN A 233 -2.78 9.25 -3.67
C GLN A 233 -2.67 9.88 -5.06
N ASP A 234 -3.18 11.10 -5.21
CA ASP A 234 -3.17 11.83 -6.48
C ASP A 234 -2.02 12.84 -6.50
N PHE A 235 -1.03 12.61 -7.36
CA PHE A 235 0.12 13.49 -7.59
C PHE A 235 0.06 14.19 -8.95
N SER A 236 -1.08 14.15 -9.63
CA SER A 236 -1.27 14.76 -10.95
C SER A 236 -1.08 16.28 -10.98
N TRP A 237 -1.13 16.95 -9.83
CA TRP A 237 -0.81 18.37 -9.67
C TRP A 237 0.71 18.66 -9.76
N LEU A 238 1.55 17.64 -9.51
CA LEU A 238 3.00 17.71 -9.72
C LEU A 238 3.33 17.42 -11.17
N ASP A 239 3.10 16.18 -11.59
CA ASP A 239 3.28 15.66 -12.94
C ASP A 239 2.57 14.29 -13.07
N GLN A 240 2.34 13.82 -14.29
CA GLN A 240 1.85 12.47 -14.56
C GLN A 240 2.98 11.43 -14.51
N VAL A 241 4.23 11.85 -14.74
CA VAL A 241 5.41 11.00 -14.81
C VAL A 241 6.32 11.26 -13.62
N PHE A 242 6.48 10.22 -12.79
CA PHE A 242 7.40 10.24 -11.65
C PHE A 242 7.97 8.85 -11.38
N THR A 243 9.12 8.82 -10.73
CA THR A 243 9.84 7.60 -10.38
C THR A 243 9.57 7.23 -8.94
N ILE A 244 9.17 5.98 -8.70
CA ILE A 244 8.86 5.45 -7.37
C ILE A 244 10.11 4.71 -6.85
N THR A 245 10.47 4.93 -5.58
CA THR A 245 11.59 4.23 -4.95
C THR A 245 11.22 3.82 -3.52
N ALA A 246 11.19 2.50 -3.26
CA ALA A 246 10.93 1.98 -1.92
C ALA A 246 12.14 2.18 -1.02
N GLY A 247 11.93 2.81 0.14
CA GLY A 247 12.98 2.99 1.14
C GLY A 247 13.24 1.75 1.99
N ASN A 248 12.29 0.81 2.08
CA ASN A 248 12.34 -0.35 3.00
C ASN A 248 12.66 0.08 4.44
N ASN A 249 12.15 1.23 4.86
CA ASN A 249 12.43 1.88 6.15
C ASN A 249 11.19 2.66 6.65
N GLY A 250 10.00 2.23 6.23
CA GLY A 250 8.72 2.89 6.50
C GLY A 250 8.45 4.12 5.63
N ARG A 251 9.33 4.44 4.68
CA ARG A 251 9.16 5.56 3.73
C ARG A 251 9.18 5.09 2.28
N LEU A 252 8.36 5.75 1.47
CA LEU A 252 8.34 5.63 0.03
C LEU A 252 8.77 6.97 -0.57
N PHE A 253 9.62 6.96 -1.59
CA PHE A 253 10.09 8.17 -2.24
C PHE A 253 9.50 8.31 -3.63
N ILE A 254 9.08 9.53 -3.96
CA ILE A 254 8.64 9.93 -5.30
C ILE A 254 9.60 10.98 -5.82
N THR A 255 10.15 10.75 -7.00
CA THR A 255 10.98 11.74 -7.70
C THR A 255 10.23 12.24 -8.92
N VAL A 256 10.09 13.56 -9.04
CA VAL A 256 9.47 14.24 -10.18
C VAL A 256 10.59 14.95 -10.96
N PRO A 257 11.12 14.35 -12.03
CA PRO A 257 12.30 14.88 -12.73
C PRO A 257 12.10 16.30 -13.27
N VAL A 258 10.95 16.57 -13.89
CA VAL A 258 10.69 17.85 -14.55
C VAL A 258 10.67 19.03 -13.58
N LYS A 259 10.25 18.81 -12.34
CA LYS A 259 10.20 19.80 -11.26
C LYS A 259 11.43 19.73 -10.35
N SER A 260 12.36 18.81 -10.62
CA SER A 260 13.54 18.55 -9.78
C SER A 260 13.17 18.39 -8.31
N LEU A 261 12.15 17.56 -8.06
CA LEU A 261 11.52 17.44 -6.76
C LEU A 261 11.57 16.01 -6.23
N VAL A 262 11.87 15.85 -4.94
CA VAL A 262 11.82 14.58 -4.23
C VAL A 262 10.85 14.70 -3.06
N LEU A 263 9.89 13.79 -2.97
CA LEU A 263 8.95 13.68 -1.85
C LEU A 263 9.21 12.38 -1.09
N ALA A 264 9.12 12.43 0.23
CA ALA A 264 9.01 11.23 1.06
C ALA A 264 7.59 11.08 1.57
N LEU A 265 7.05 9.89 1.43
CA LEU A 265 5.71 9.50 1.84
C LEU A 265 5.81 8.46 2.95
N ASP A 266 4.82 8.48 3.84
CA ASP A 266 4.58 7.41 4.78
C ASP A 266 3.99 6.20 4.04
N VAL A 267 4.61 5.02 4.21
CA VAL A 267 4.19 3.79 3.53
C VAL A 267 2.76 3.36 3.88
N SER A 268 2.36 3.59 5.13
CA SER A 268 1.09 3.09 5.66
C SER A 268 -0.12 3.94 5.23
N THR A 269 0.07 5.25 5.10
CA THR A 269 -0.99 6.22 4.81
C THR A 269 -0.89 6.87 3.43
N GLY A 270 0.30 6.86 2.82
CA GLY A 270 0.59 7.60 1.59
C GLY A 270 0.75 9.11 1.80
N ASN A 271 0.70 9.59 3.05
CA ASN A 271 0.84 11.02 3.34
C ASN A 271 2.27 11.51 3.10
N VAL A 272 2.43 12.69 2.52
CA VAL A 272 3.73 13.34 2.33
C VAL A 272 4.30 13.74 3.69
N LEU A 273 5.45 13.18 4.04
CA LEU A 273 6.22 13.49 5.25
C LEU A 273 7.06 14.76 5.07
N TRP A 274 7.72 14.87 3.92
CA TRP A 274 8.48 16.04 3.52
C TRP A 274 8.63 16.10 2.01
N GLN A 275 8.97 17.27 1.52
CA GLN A 275 9.23 17.57 0.11
C GLN A 275 10.51 18.41 0.02
N GLN A 276 11.39 18.09 -0.92
CA GLN A 276 12.63 18.83 -1.13
C GLN A 276 12.94 19.03 -2.61
N SER A 277 13.46 20.23 -2.92
CA SER A 277 13.97 20.57 -4.23
C SER A 277 15.43 20.14 -4.36
N VAL A 278 15.75 19.48 -5.46
CA VAL A 278 17.09 19.06 -5.85
C VAL A 278 17.53 19.81 -7.11
N GLY A 279 18.74 19.53 -7.59
CA GLY A 279 19.23 20.10 -8.84
C GLY A 279 18.54 19.50 -10.07
N PRO A 280 18.74 20.09 -11.26
CA PRO A 280 18.09 19.65 -12.49
C PRO A 280 18.35 18.17 -12.77
N LEU A 281 17.28 17.40 -12.94
CA LEU A 281 17.36 15.94 -13.17
C LEU A 281 17.34 15.62 -14.66
N SER A 282 17.90 14.48 -15.05
CA SER A 282 18.06 14.10 -16.45
C SER A 282 16.77 13.62 -17.10
N THR A 283 16.28 12.45 -16.69
CA THR A 283 15.12 11.77 -17.28
C THR A 283 14.36 10.98 -16.21
N SER A 284 13.17 10.49 -16.55
CA SER A 284 12.38 9.59 -15.70
C SER A 284 13.01 8.22 -15.49
N GLU A 285 13.98 7.80 -16.32
CA GLU A 285 14.75 6.57 -16.07
C GLU A 285 15.73 6.70 -14.91
N TYR A 286 15.94 7.92 -14.41
CA TYR A 286 16.86 8.19 -13.32
C TYR A 286 16.23 7.79 -11.99
N ALA A 287 16.70 6.68 -11.42
CA ALA A 287 16.26 6.22 -10.11
C ALA A 287 17.20 6.71 -9.01
N PRO A 288 16.69 7.30 -7.92
CA PRO A 288 17.49 7.55 -6.73
C PRO A 288 17.82 6.25 -6.00
N VAL A 289 18.82 6.29 -5.13
CA VAL A 289 19.21 5.15 -4.29
C VAL A 289 18.92 5.45 -2.83
N VAL A 290 18.43 4.46 -2.08
CA VAL A 290 18.19 4.58 -0.64
C VAL A 290 19.15 3.66 0.10
N ASP A 291 19.88 4.21 1.07
CA ASP A 291 20.81 3.45 1.90
C ASP A 291 20.12 2.81 3.11
N SER A 292 20.82 1.91 3.81
CA SER A 292 20.30 1.24 5.01
C SER A 292 20.13 2.19 6.19
N ASN A 293 20.62 3.43 6.09
CA ASN A 293 20.37 4.49 7.05
C ASN A 293 19.11 5.30 6.76
N GLY A 294 18.51 5.10 5.60
CA GLY A 294 17.35 5.82 5.11
C GLY A 294 17.67 7.15 4.44
N PHE A 295 18.93 7.42 4.13
CA PHE A 295 19.28 8.53 3.25
C PHE A 295 18.95 8.16 1.82
N ILE A 296 18.37 9.11 1.09
CA ILE A 296 18.14 9.00 -0.35
C ILE A 296 19.17 9.85 -1.08
N SER A 297 19.86 9.26 -2.04
CA SER A 297 20.89 9.93 -2.85
C SER A 297 20.48 9.96 -4.31
N ILE A 298 20.59 11.13 -4.93
CA ILE A 298 20.19 11.41 -6.31
C ILE A 298 21.21 12.34 -6.95
N GLY A 299 21.80 11.91 -8.07
CA GLY A 299 22.68 12.77 -8.85
C GLY A 299 21.90 13.73 -9.73
N SER A 300 22.49 14.89 -9.96
CA SER A 300 21.87 15.97 -10.73
C SER A 300 22.79 16.42 -11.85
N LEU A 301 22.18 16.99 -12.89
CA LEU A 301 22.84 17.60 -14.04
C LEU A 301 23.57 18.90 -13.67
N ASP A 302 23.38 19.45 -12.47
CA ASP A 302 24.24 20.50 -11.94
C ASP A 302 25.66 20.00 -11.58
N GLY A 303 25.88 18.68 -11.56
CA GLY A 303 27.16 18.06 -11.22
C GLY A 303 27.26 17.64 -9.76
N CYS A 304 26.22 17.86 -8.95
CA CYS A 304 26.18 17.47 -7.54
C CYS A 304 25.39 16.19 -7.32
N LEU A 305 25.84 15.40 -6.34
CA LEU A 305 25.05 14.38 -5.67
C LEU A 305 24.26 15.04 -4.53
N TYR A 306 22.94 15.03 -4.64
CA TYR A 306 22.04 15.43 -3.56
C TYR A 306 21.77 14.24 -2.68
N THR A 307 21.95 14.41 -1.37
CA THR A 307 21.65 13.40 -0.36
C THR A 307 20.66 13.99 0.62
N ILE A 308 19.55 13.31 0.86
CA ILE A 308 18.48 13.78 1.74
C ILE A 308 18.35 12.81 2.90
N SER A 309 18.39 13.32 4.13
CA SER A 309 18.23 12.51 5.34
C SER A 309 16.80 11.98 5.49
N PRO A 310 16.56 10.97 6.35
CA PRO A 310 15.21 10.54 6.69
C PRO A 310 14.29 11.66 7.21
N THR A 311 14.87 12.71 7.79
CA THR A 311 14.19 13.90 8.31
C THR A 311 13.97 15.00 7.25
N GLY A 312 14.49 14.81 6.03
CA GLY A 312 14.35 15.78 4.94
C GLY A 312 15.49 16.80 4.84
N LEU A 313 16.59 16.65 5.57
CA LEU A 313 17.75 17.55 5.47
C LEU A 313 18.55 17.24 4.22
N VAL A 314 18.75 18.23 3.35
CA VAL A 314 19.48 18.10 2.08
C VAL A 314 20.96 18.45 2.27
N LYS A 315 21.85 17.57 1.79
CA LYS A 315 23.29 17.80 1.62
C LYS A 315 23.66 17.66 0.15
N LYS A 316 24.67 18.41 -0.31
CA LYS A 316 25.15 18.38 -1.70
C LYS A 316 26.63 18.02 -1.72
N PHE A 317 27.03 17.14 -2.63
CA PHE A 317 28.41 16.69 -2.78
C PHE A 317 28.86 16.69 -4.24
N PRO A 318 30.01 17.32 -4.57
CA PRO A 318 30.72 18.31 -3.74
C PRO A 318 29.86 19.56 -3.50
N GLU A 319 30.21 20.40 -2.52
CA GLU A 319 29.49 21.66 -2.26
C GLU A 319 29.61 22.65 -3.43
N SER A 320 30.79 22.65 -4.06
CA SER A 320 31.10 23.41 -5.27
C SER A 320 31.43 22.43 -6.40
N PRO A 321 30.50 22.13 -7.32
CA PRO A 321 30.77 21.24 -8.43
C PRO A 321 31.66 21.90 -9.47
N PRO A 322 32.50 21.13 -10.18
CA PRO A 322 33.19 21.62 -11.37
C PRO A 322 32.17 22.23 -12.35
N PRO A 323 32.44 23.42 -12.95
CA PRO A 323 31.45 24.16 -13.72
C PRO A 323 30.91 23.40 -14.95
N LYS A 324 31.65 22.39 -15.41
CA LYS A 324 31.32 21.56 -16.57
C LYS A 324 31.08 20.10 -16.20
N SER A 325 30.72 19.78 -14.96
CA SER A 325 30.35 18.42 -14.58
C SER A 325 28.84 18.20 -14.55
N VAL A 326 28.43 16.95 -14.78
CA VAL A 326 27.05 16.48 -14.65
C VAL A 326 27.07 15.08 -14.00
N ILE A 327 26.02 14.72 -13.29
CA ILE A 327 25.78 13.33 -12.88
C ILE A 327 24.55 12.83 -13.63
N GLN A 328 24.78 12.05 -14.68
CA GLN A 328 23.72 11.54 -15.56
C GLN A 328 23.35 10.07 -15.31
N VAL A 329 24.22 9.33 -14.62
CA VAL A 329 24.01 7.92 -14.24
C VAL A 329 23.49 7.83 -12.82
N SER A 330 22.48 6.98 -12.59
CA SER A 330 21.92 6.75 -11.26
C SER A 330 22.98 6.20 -10.30
N PRO A 331 23.05 6.70 -9.06
CA PRO A 331 23.98 6.18 -8.06
C PRO A 331 23.70 4.70 -7.76
N ILE A 332 24.73 3.94 -7.39
CA ILE A 332 24.61 2.51 -7.07
C ILE A 332 24.95 2.29 -5.61
N LEU A 333 24.08 1.59 -4.88
CA LEU A 333 24.32 1.24 -3.49
C LEU A 333 25.45 0.21 -3.38
N ASP A 334 26.40 0.48 -2.50
CA ASP A 334 27.48 -0.44 -2.18
C ASP A 334 27.01 -1.72 -1.44
N CYS A 335 27.85 -2.76 -1.43
CA CYS A 335 27.62 -4.01 -0.70
C CYS A 335 27.47 -3.82 0.83
N SER A 336 28.06 -2.77 1.42
CA SER A 336 27.87 -2.41 2.83
C SER A 336 26.44 -1.94 3.11
N GLY A 337 25.77 -1.38 2.09
CA GLY A 337 24.46 -0.76 2.21
C GLY A 337 24.49 0.66 2.80
N TYR A 338 25.66 1.26 2.99
CA TYR A 338 25.81 2.63 3.55
C TYR A 338 26.54 3.60 2.63
N ALA A 339 27.33 3.10 1.68
CA ALA A 339 28.02 3.92 0.69
C ALA A 339 27.34 3.84 -0.67
N VAL A 340 27.62 4.82 -1.52
CA VAL A 340 27.10 4.93 -2.88
C VAL A 340 28.24 5.17 -3.87
N TYR A 341 28.22 4.45 -4.98
CA TYR A 341 29.05 4.73 -6.14
C TYR A 341 28.34 5.73 -7.04
N ILE A 342 29.07 6.75 -7.49
CA ILE A 342 28.59 7.75 -8.44
C ILE A 342 29.58 7.89 -9.59
N SER A 343 29.06 8.32 -10.74
CA SER A 343 29.88 8.75 -11.86
C SER A 343 29.55 10.19 -12.21
N GLN A 344 30.56 11.05 -12.15
CA GLN A 344 30.47 12.48 -12.45
C GLN A 344 31.17 12.72 -13.78
N THR A 345 30.37 12.91 -14.83
CA THR A 345 30.86 13.14 -16.18
C THR A 345 31.32 14.59 -16.34
N GLN A 346 32.53 14.78 -16.85
CA GLN A 346 33.03 16.09 -17.25
C GLN A 346 32.70 16.32 -18.74
N MET A 347 32.07 17.46 -19.02
CA MET A 347 31.62 17.84 -20.36
C MET A 347 32.53 18.93 -20.94
N GLU A 348 32.66 18.99 -22.26
CA GLU A 348 33.43 20.06 -22.93
C GLU A 348 32.82 21.45 -22.73
N MET A 349 31.49 21.50 -22.88
CA MET A 349 30.67 22.68 -22.67
C MET A 349 29.36 22.25 -22.01
N LYS A 350 28.90 23.08 -21.09
CA LYS A 350 27.63 22.94 -20.39
C LYS A 350 26.97 24.31 -20.37
N THR A 351 25.71 24.38 -20.73
CA THR A 351 24.90 25.59 -20.69
C THR A 351 23.59 25.26 -19.99
N SER A 352 23.22 26.04 -18.99
CA SER A 352 21.92 25.96 -18.34
C SER A 352 21.04 27.11 -18.81
N ARG A 353 19.77 26.82 -19.07
CA ARG A 353 18.74 27.82 -19.37
C ARG A 353 17.51 27.49 -18.53
N THR A 354 17.09 28.43 -17.70
CA THR A 354 15.86 28.30 -16.92
C THR A 354 14.75 29.05 -17.65
N ILE A 355 13.69 28.32 -18.04
CA ILE A 355 12.50 28.88 -18.70
C ILE A 355 11.31 28.57 -17.79
N ARG A 356 10.71 29.64 -17.25
CA ARG A 356 9.67 29.54 -16.20
C ARG A 356 10.20 28.76 -14.98
N GLU A 357 9.57 27.63 -14.64
CA GLU A 357 9.95 26.76 -13.52
C GLU A 357 10.91 25.62 -13.93
N TYR A 358 11.21 25.48 -15.22
CA TYR A 358 11.99 24.36 -15.75
C TYR A 358 13.43 24.76 -16.04
N THR A 359 14.40 23.95 -15.60
CA THR A 359 15.81 24.15 -15.90
C THR A 359 16.28 23.16 -16.96
N TYR A 360 16.61 23.66 -18.13
CA TYR A 360 17.16 22.89 -19.23
C TYR A 360 18.68 22.97 -19.20
N ILE A 361 19.34 21.82 -19.27
CA ILE A 361 20.80 21.74 -19.36
C ILE A 361 21.16 21.12 -20.70
N SER A 362 21.98 21.83 -21.48
CA SER A 362 22.58 21.35 -22.71
C SER A 362 24.06 21.15 -22.47
N ALA A 363 24.57 19.96 -22.78
CA ALA A 363 25.98 19.61 -22.66
C ALA A 363 26.51 19.07 -23.99
N LEU A 364 27.76 19.40 -24.31
CA LEU A 364 28.49 18.89 -25.47
C LEU A 364 29.17 17.55 -25.14
N SER A 365 30.07 17.05 -26.00
CA SER A 365 30.77 15.78 -25.82
C SER A 365 31.39 15.63 -24.42
N PRO A 366 31.30 14.42 -23.83
CA PRO A 366 31.98 14.09 -22.58
C PRO A 366 33.49 14.02 -22.81
N LYS A 367 34.28 14.60 -21.90
CA LYS A 367 35.76 14.52 -21.87
C LYS A 367 36.28 13.34 -21.05
N GLY A 368 35.46 12.85 -20.13
CA GLY A 368 35.81 11.81 -19.18
C GLY A 368 34.82 11.77 -18.01
N ALA A 369 34.94 10.78 -17.15
CA ALA A 369 34.09 10.64 -15.97
C ALA A 369 34.92 10.31 -14.73
N VAL A 370 34.56 10.96 -13.62
CA VAL A 370 35.14 10.73 -12.30
C VAL A 370 34.21 9.81 -11.53
N PHE A 371 34.70 8.62 -11.20
CA PHE A 371 33.96 7.65 -10.41
C PHE A 371 34.36 7.81 -8.95
N MET A 372 33.38 7.80 -8.05
CA MET A 372 33.62 8.02 -6.63
C MET A 372 32.79 7.08 -5.77
N LEU A 373 33.35 6.68 -4.61
CA LEU A 373 32.67 5.99 -3.53
C LEU A 373 32.50 6.96 -2.35
N LEU A 374 31.25 7.29 -2.02
CA LEU A 374 30.89 8.26 -0.98
C LEU A 374 29.97 7.62 0.06
N VAL A 375 30.15 7.93 1.35
CA VAL A 375 29.13 7.66 2.37
C VAL A 375 28.22 8.87 2.54
N PRO A 376 26.91 8.78 2.21
CA PRO A 376 26.01 9.93 2.21
C PRO A 376 25.80 10.56 3.60
N ALA A 377 25.82 9.76 4.66
CA ALA A 377 25.60 10.24 6.03
C ALA A 377 26.71 11.20 6.50
N THR A 378 27.97 10.83 6.27
CA THR A 378 29.17 11.57 6.70
C THR A 378 29.69 12.54 5.64
N GLY A 379 29.44 12.27 4.36
CA GLY A 379 30.05 13.01 3.25
C GLY A 379 31.50 12.61 2.95
N THR A 380 31.98 11.50 3.52
CA THR A 380 33.36 11.04 3.32
C THR A 380 33.51 10.29 2.00
N ILE A 381 34.46 10.73 1.17
CA ILE A 381 34.86 10.04 -0.06
C ILE A 381 35.96 9.04 0.29
N TYR A 382 35.73 7.76 0.03
CA TYR A 382 36.70 6.69 0.30
C TYR A 382 37.61 6.40 -0.90
N TRP A 383 37.08 6.60 -2.10
CA TRP A 383 37.80 6.33 -3.33
C TRP A 383 37.28 7.24 -4.44
N SER A 384 38.20 7.67 -5.30
CA SER A 384 37.89 8.44 -6.50
C SER A 384 38.93 8.16 -7.58
N ASP A 385 38.49 7.87 -8.79
CA ASP A 385 39.37 7.73 -9.96
C ASP A 385 38.76 8.38 -11.21
N ILE A 386 39.63 8.84 -12.10
CA ILE A 386 39.25 9.49 -13.36
C ILE A 386 39.44 8.51 -14.52
N TYR A 387 38.40 8.37 -15.34
CA TYR A 387 38.42 7.53 -16.54
C TYR A 387 38.06 8.39 -17.75
N SER A 388 39.04 8.65 -18.62
CA SER A 388 38.85 9.52 -19.78
C SER A 388 38.52 8.74 -21.05
N ASP A 389 39.16 7.59 -21.32
CA ASP A 389 38.88 6.77 -22.53
C ASP A 389 39.28 5.29 -22.40
N GLN A 390 39.89 4.89 -21.29
CA GLN A 390 40.41 3.54 -21.08
C GLN A 390 39.57 2.81 -20.03
N ILE A 391 39.14 1.58 -20.36
CA ILE A 391 38.57 0.64 -19.40
C ILE A 391 39.59 0.51 -18.25
N PRO A 392 39.16 0.48 -16.96
CA PRO A 392 40.07 0.26 -15.84
C PRO A 392 41.01 -0.91 -16.14
N SER A 393 42.31 -0.78 -15.84
CA SER A 393 43.31 -1.81 -16.18
C SER A 393 42.95 -3.20 -15.64
N SER A 394 42.20 -3.26 -14.54
CA SER A 394 41.61 -4.48 -13.97
C SER A 394 40.54 -5.14 -14.86
N LEU A 395 39.74 -4.35 -15.57
CA LEU A 395 38.70 -4.80 -16.52
C LEU A 395 39.21 -4.85 -17.97
N ALA A 396 40.37 -4.25 -18.25
CA ALA A 396 40.97 -4.18 -19.59
C ALA A 396 41.60 -5.50 -20.09
N LYS A 397 41.56 -6.58 -19.30
CA LYS A 397 41.95 -7.93 -19.73
C LYS A 397 40.77 -8.91 -19.76
N SER A 398 39.55 -8.39 -19.71
CA SER A 398 38.34 -9.20 -19.55
C SER A 398 37.54 -9.32 -20.85
N ASP A 399 36.67 -10.33 -20.92
CA ASP A 399 35.76 -10.56 -22.05
C ASP A 399 34.80 -9.39 -22.30
N LEU A 400 34.63 -8.51 -21.30
CA LEU A 400 33.81 -7.31 -21.37
C LEU A 400 34.23 -6.35 -22.50
N GLN A 401 35.48 -6.41 -22.97
CA GLN A 401 35.97 -5.58 -24.08
C GLN A 401 35.28 -5.83 -25.41
N GLN A 402 34.63 -6.99 -25.58
CA GLN A 402 33.91 -7.34 -26.81
C GLN A 402 32.59 -6.58 -26.95
N PHE A 403 32.14 -5.91 -25.88
CA PHE A 403 30.86 -5.20 -25.81
C PHE A 403 31.05 -3.68 -25.81
N LEU A 404 30.02 -2.98 -26.29
CA LEU A 404 29.95 -1.52 -26.15
C LEU A 404 29.65 -1.15 -24.69
N LEU A 405 30.63 -0.56 -24.01
CA LEU A 405 30.53 -0.14 -22.61
C LEU A 405 30.12 1.33 -22.52
N ASP A 406 29.08 1.59 -21.74
CA ASP A 406 28.69 2.93 -21.32
C ASP A 406 29.08 3.17 -19.85
N GLU A 407 29.02 4.43 -19.42
CA GLU A 407 29.29 4.85 -18.04
C GLU A 407 28.41 4.10 -17.02
N ARG A 408 27.19 3.71 -17.41
CA ARG A 408 26.20 3.00 -16.59
C ARG A 408 26.60 1.53 -16.34
N ILE A 409 27.14 0.86 -17.35
CA ILE A 409 27.68 -0.50 -17.27
C ILE A 409 28.96 -0.47 -16.43
N LEU A 410 29.89 0.45 -16.73
CA LEU A 410 31.14 0.59 -15.99
C LEU A 410 30.90 0.82 -14.50
N LEU A 411 29.98 1.73 -14.13
CA LEU A 411 29.64 1.98 -12.72
C LEU A 411 29.16 0.71 -12.00
N ARG A 412 28.41 -0.17 -12.69
CA ARG A 412 27.96 -1.45 -12.12
C ARG A 412 29.09 -2.44 -11.92
N PHE A 413 30.02 -2.53 -12.87
CA PHE A 413 31.21 -3.38 -12.74
C PHE A 413 32.11 -2.91 -11.60
N LEU A 414 32.32 -1.60 -11.44
CA LEU A 414 33.09 -1.03 -10.33
C LEU A 414 32.42 -1.35 -8.98
N ALA A 415 31.10 -1.17 -8.88
CA ALA A 415 30.35 -1.49 -7.68
C ALA A 415 30.37 -2.99 -7.35
N ALA A 416 30.27 -3.87 -8.36
CA ALA A 416 30.33 -5.32 -8.18
C ALA A 416 31.75 -5.82 -7.81
N SER A 417 32.78 -5.21 -8.38
CA SER A 417 34.20 -5.44 -8.05
C SER A 417 34.60 -4.89 -6.69
N LYS A 418 33.77 -4.04 -6.06
CA LYS A 418 34.03 -3.40 -4.75
C LYS A 418 35.33 -2.58 -4.76
N ILE A 419 35.62 -1.95 -5.90
CA ILE A 419 36.88 -1.25 -6.08
C ILE A 419 36.99 -0.07 -5.10
N GLY A 420 38.12 0.01 -4.40
CA GLY A 420 38.35 1.07 -3.42
C GLY A 420 37.39 1.06 -2.21
N ASN A 421 36.67 -0.04 -1.95
CA ASN A 421 35.76 -0.13 -0.82
C ASN A 421 36.44 -0.71 0.45
N PRO A 422 36.66 0.10 1.50
CA PRO A 422 37.18 -0.39 2.77
C PRO A 422 36.10 -0.92 3.72
N LEU A 423 34.82 -0.82 3.34
CA LEU A 423 33.69 -1.15 4.21
C LEU A 423 33.36 -2.64 4.19
N GLN A 424 32.90 -3.17 5.31
CA GLN A 424 32.48 -4.56 5.42
C GLN A 424 31.19 -4.80 4.63
N CYS A 425 31.24 -5.70 3.65
CA CYS A 425 30.07 -6.10 2.89
C CYS A 425 29.07 -6.87 3.75
N ARG A 426 27.78 -6.64 3.50
CA ARG A 426 26.66 -7.30 4.17
C ARG A 426 25.80 -8.05 3.16
N SER A 427 25.20 -9.16 3.58
CA SER A 427 24.25 -9.87 2.72
C SER A 427 23.00 -9.03 2.46
N ARG A 428 22.27 -9.30 1.37
CA ARG A 428 21.01 -8.61 1.07
C ARG A 428 20.00 -8.72 2.22
N SER A 429 19.92 -9.89 2.87
CA SER A 429 19.05 -10.09 4.04
C SER A 429 19.47 -9.23 5.23
N GLN A 430 20.78 -9.08 5.49
CA GLN A 430 21.28 -8.24 6.57
C GLN A 430 21.00 -6.75 6.30
N ARG A 431 21.25 -6.28 5.07
CA ARG A 431 20.94 -4.90 4.66
C ARG A 431 19.45 -4.61 4.79
N LEU A 432 18.61 -5.50 4.27
CA LEU A 432 17.17 -5.37 4.36
C LEU A 432 16.70 -5.37 5.81
N SER A 433 17.16 -6.31 6.65
CA SER A 433 16.83 -6.34 8.08
C SER A 433 17.23 -5.05 8.81
N SER A 434 18.39 -4.47 8.45
CA SER A 434 18.88 -3.19 8.98
C SER A 434 18.00 -2.02 8.60
N SER A 435 17.51 -2.03 7.36
CA SER A 435 16.63 -1.00 6.84
C SER A 435 15.24 -1.13 7.46
N CYS A 436 14.71 -2.35 7.54
CA CYS A 436 13.42 -2.64 8.16
C CYS A 436 13.40 -2.29 9.65
N SER A 437 14.50 -2.47 10.39
CA SER A 437 14.56 -2.05 11.80
C SER A 437 14.43 -0.53 11.99
N LYS A 438 14.69 0.27 10.94
CA LYS A 438 14.47 1.71 10.96
C LYS A 438 13.06 2.11 10.55
N ALA A 439 12.29 1.18 9.99
CA ALA A 439 10.86 1.36 9.91
C ALA A 439 10.35 1.34 11.35
N THR A 440 10.10 2.53 11.89
CA THR A 440 9.19 2.63 13.02
C THR A 440 7.88 2.04 12.54
N MET A 441 7.59 0.80 12.93
CA MET A 441 6.24 0.29 12.93
C MET A 441 5.46 1.23 13.85
N LYS A 442 4.97 2.34 13.30
CA LYS A 442 3.65 2.79 13.68
C LYS A 442 2.79 1.64 13.23
N ARG A 443 2.59 0.66 14.12
CA ARG A 443 1.37 -0.14 14.03
C ARG A 443 0.32 0.90 13.76
N LEU A 444 -0.35 0.78 12.61
CA LEU A 444 -1.71 1.22 12.54
C LEU A 444 -2.36 0.53 13.75
N ASN A 445 -2.40 1.23 14.89
CA ASN A 445 -3.63 1.34 15.62
C ASN A 445 -4.60 1.88 14.58
N GLY A 446 -5.08 0.98 13.73
CA GLY A 446 -6.26 1.19 12.93
C GLY A 446 -7.33 1.37 13.96
N TYR A 447 -7.47 2.61 14.42
CA TYR A 447 -8.57 3.10 15.21
C TYR A 447 -9.10 2.08 16.22
N THR A 448 -8.23 1.45 17.01
CA THR A 448 -8.66 0.94 18.30
C THR A 448 -8.77 2.19 19.13
N GLY A 449 -9.96 2.79 19.10
CA GLY A 449 -10.34 3.84 20.03
C GLY A 449 -9.86 3.42 21.42
N ASP A 450 -9.33 4.41 22.15
CA ASP A 450 -8.92 4.34 23.54
C ASP A 450 -9.49 3.09 24.23
N GLU A 451 -8.65 2.18 24.73
CA GLU A 451 -9.05 0.85 25.20
C GLU A 451 -10.22 0.94 26.20
N ARG A 452 -10.31 2.07 26.92
CA ARG A 452 -11.44 2.48 27.75
C ARG A 452 -12.73 2.73 26.96
N THR A 453 -12.69 3.45 25.84
CA THR A 453 -13.82 3.68 24.93
C THR A 453 -14.32 2.39 24.28
N VAL A 454 -13.45 1.45 23.88
CA VAL A 454 -13.90 0.16 23.34
C VAL A 454 -14.57 -0.68 24.43
N ILE A 455 -14.02 -0.70 25.64
CA ILE A 455 -14.66 -1.36 26.78
C ILE A 455 -16.01 -0.70 27.10
N ILE A 456 -16.10 0.63 27.10
CA ILE A 456 -17.36 1.37 27.32
C ILE A 456 -18.37 1.05 26.21
N PHE A 457 -17.94 0.95 24.96
CA PHE A 457 -18.81 0.61 23.83
C PHE A 457 -19.34 -0.82 23.92
N LEU A 458 -18.49 -1.79 24.28
CA LEU A 458 -18.90 -3.19 24.51
C LEU A 458 -19.83 -3.32 25.73
N VAL A 459 -19.59 -2.56 26.80
CA VAL A 459 -20.50 -2.48 27.95
C VAL A 459 -21.84 -1.86 27.53
N PHE A 460 -21.82 -0.85 26.67
CA PHE A 460 -23.05 -0.24 26.14
C PHE A 460 -23.82 -1.22 25.24
N GLU A 461 -23.16 -1.91 24.30
CA GLU A 461 -23.80 -2.93 23.46
C GLU A 461 -24.38 -4.08 24.30
N THR A 462 -23.65 -4.55 25.31
CA THR A 462 -24.16 -5.60 26.21
C THR A 462 -25.37 -5.12 27.03
N LEU A 463 -25.36 -3.87 27.53
CA LEU A 463 -26.52 -3.28 28.21
C LEU A 463 -27.73 -3.17 27.27
N VAL A 464 -27.53 -2.77 26.02
CA VAL A 464 -28.59 -2.71 25.00
C VAL A 464 -29.15 -4.11 24.72
N LEU A 465 -28.29 -5.12 24.60
CA LEU A 465 -28.71 -6.51 24.41
C LEU A 465 -29.50 -7.04 25.62
N PHE A 466 -29.08 -6.74 26.85
CA PHE A 466 -29.83 -7.09 28.06
C PHE A 466 -31.19 -6.38 28.13
N ALA A 467 -31.26 -5.11 27.74
CA ALA A 467 -32.51 -4.37 27.67
C ALA A 467 -33.46 -4.96 26.61
N LEU A 468 -32.94 -5.29 25.42
CA LEU A 468 -33.71 -5.97 24.37
C LEU A 468 -34.17 -7.35 24.79
N ALA A 469 -33.31 -8.16 25.42
CA ALA A 469 -33.68 -9.46 25.96
C ALA A 469 -34.76 -9.34 27.05
N GLY A 470 -34.68 -8.32 27.91
CA GLY A 470 -35.71 -7.99 28.89
C GLY A 470 -37.04 -7.59 28.25
N LEU A 471 -37.01 -6.75 27.21
CA LEU A 471 -38.19 -6.36 26.43
C LEU A 471 -38.81 -7.56 25.71
N VAL A 472 -38.02 -8.42 25.08
CA VAL A 472 -38.52 -9.64 24.42
C VAL A 472 -39.11 -10.62 25.43
N ARG A 473 -38.49 -10.77 26.62
CA ARG A 473 -39.09 -11.54 27.72
C ARG A 473 -40.40 -10.92 28.20
N PHE A 474 -40.46 -9.60 28.33
CA PHE A 474 -41.69 -8.91 28.72
C PHE A 474 -42.79 -9.09 27.67
N CYS A 475 -42.46 -8.90 26.39
CA CYS A 475 -43.38 -9.12 25.27
C CYS A 475 -43.87 -10.58 25.23
N SER A 476 -42.98 -11.57 25.36
CA SER A 476 -43.40 -12.99 25.36
C SER A 476 -44.27 -13.36 26.57
N ILE A 477 -43.96 -12.84 27.77
CA ILE A 477 -44.82 -13.01 28.96
C ILE A 477 -46.17 -12.31 28.76
N PHE A 478 -46.16 -11.11 28.17
CA PHE A 478 -47.36 -10.32 27.91
C PHE A 478 -48.29 -11.02 26.90
N TRP A 479 -47.74 -11.51 25.78
CA TRP A 479 -48.49 -12.19 24.72
C TRP A 479 -48.90 -13.64 25.06
N ARG A 480 -48.26 -14.27 26.05
CA ARG A 480 -48.62 -15.62 26.54
C ARG A 480 -49.86 -15.63 27.44
N LYS A 481 -50.37 -14.47 27.88
CA LYS A 481 -51.54 -14.42 28.77
C LYS A 481 -52.84 -14.69 28.03
N LYS A 482 -53.61 -15.67 28.51
CA LYS A 482 -54.90 -16.13 27.92
C LYS A 482 -55.92 -15.00 27.73
N LYS A 483 -55.93 -13.99 28.60
CA LYS A 483 -56.84 -12.82 28.51
C LYS A 483 -56.60 -11.90 27.31
N LEU A 484 -55.40 -11.94 26.71
CA LEU A 484 -55.02 -11.12 25.55
C LEU A 484 -55.13 -11.89 24.22
N GLN A 485 -55.22 -13.23 24.27
CA GLN A 485 -55.35 -14.07 23.08
C GLN A 485 -56.77 -14.09 22.49
N GLY A 486 -57.76 -13.50 23.17
CA GLY A 486 -59.17 -13.51 22.75
C GLY A 486 -59.92 -12.17 22.85
N ASN A 487 -59.25 -11.05 23.17
CA ASN A 487 -59.84 -9.72 23.24
C ASN A 487 -59.02 -8.70 22.45
N ASP A 488 -59.68 -7.73 21.83
CA ASP A 488 -59.04 -6.64 21.08
C ASP A 488 -58.15 -5.79 22.00
N LEU A 489 -56.85 -5.74 21.69
CA LEU A 489 -55.81 -5.03 22.45
C LEU A 489 -56.14 -3.54 22.61
N GLY A 490 -56.82 -2.95 21.63
CA GLY A 490 -57.27 -1.56 21.66
C GLY A 490 -58.17 -1.26 22.87
N SER A 491 -59.21 -2.08 23.07
CA SER A 491 -60.17 -1.93 24.17
C SER A 491 -59.51 -2.03 25.56
N PHE A 492 -58.45 -2.84 25.70
CA PHE A 492 -57.70 -2.98 26.93
C PHE A 492 -56.85 -1.74 27.24
N LEU A 493 -56.15 -1.20 26.24
CA LEU A 493 -55.34 0.01 26.38
C LEU A 493 -56.21 1.24 26.68
N GLU A 494 -57.37 1.34 26.03
CA GLU A 494 -58.32 2.43 26.25
C GLU A 494 -58.93 2.40 27.66
N LYS A 495 -59.30 1.21 28.16
CA LYS A 495 -59.75 1.01 29.54
C LYS A 495 -58.67 1.35 30.56
N ARG A 496 -57.40 1.13 30.24
CA ARG A 496 -56.27 1.49 31.12
C ARG A 496 -56.03 3.00 31.13
N ARG A 497 -56.13 3.65 29.97
CA ARG A 497 -56.04 5.10 29.83
C ARG A 497 -57.17 5.79 30.61
N SER A 498 -58.39 5.29 30.52
CA SER A 498 -59.53 5.87 31.27
C SER A 498 -59.37 5.70 32.79
N LEU A 499 -58.86 4.55 33.27
CA LEU A 499 -58.57 4.35 34.69
C LEU A 499 -57.43 5.25 35.20
N GLN A 500 -56.40 5.52 34.39
CA GLN A 500 -55.35 6.48 34.75
C GLN A 500 -55.87 7.92 34.80
N LEU A 501 -56.74 8.31 33.87
CA LEU A 501 -57.39 9.62 33.90
C LEU A 501 -58.28 9.77 35.14
N LYS A 502 -59.07 8.75 35.50
CA LYS A 502 -59.86 8.73 36.73
C LYS A 502 -58.98 8.83 37.98
N LYS A 503 -57.86 8.10 38.04
CA LYS A 503 -56.89 8.22 39.14
C LYS A 503 -56.34 9.64 39.25
N LYS A 504 -55.96 10.27 38.13
CA LYS A 504 -55.43 11.64 38.11
C LYS A 504 -56.48 12.67 38.54
N ALA A 505 -57.76 12.45 38.23
CA ALA A 505 -58.86 13.28 38.71
C ALA A 505 -59.05 13.15 40.23
N VAL A 506 -59.09 11.93 40.75
CA VAL A 506 -59.18 11.66 42.20
C VAL A 506 -57.96 12.18 42.96
N ASP A 507 -56.76 12.05 42.41
CA ASP A 507 -55.54 12.59 43.03
C ASP A 507 -55.60 14.14 43.12
N ARG A 508 -56.17 14.82 42.11
CA ARG A 508 -56.35 16.28 42.11
C ARG A 508 -57.38 16.72 43.16
N THR A 509 -58.53 16.06 43.24
CA THR A 509 -59.57 16.40 44.23
C THR A 509 -59.07 16.16 45.66
N ILE A 510 -58.31 15.10 45.91
CA ILE A 510 -57.65 14.86 47.20
C ILE A 510 -56.67 15.99 47.54
N THR A 511 -55.87 16.47 46.57
CA THR A 511 -54.92 17.58 46.83
C THR A 511 -55.62 18.91 47.11
N GLU A 512 -56.73 19.19 46.42
CA GLU A 512 -57.53 20.40 46.63
C GLU A 512 -58.24 20.37 47.99
N LEU A 513 -58.85 19.25 48.36
CA LEU A 513 -59.52 19.08 49.65
C LEU A 513 -58.53 19.11 50.83
N LYS A 514 -57.33 18.52 50.67
CA LYS A 514 -56.26 18.64 51.66
C LYS A 514 -55.78 20.07 51.86
N LYS A 515 -55.76 20.88 50.80
CA LYS A 515 -55.38 22.28 50.89
C LYS A 515 -56.45 23.10 51.62
N LYS A 516 -57.72 22.88 51.29
CA LYS A 516 -58.86 23.52 52.00
C LYS A 516 -58.90 23.15 53.48
N ALA A 517 -58.73 21.88 53.82
CA ALA A 517 -58.68 21.41 55.21
C ALA A 517 -57.46 21.90 56.01
N ALA A 518 -56.43 22.43 55.35
CA ALA A 518 -55.27 23.05 56.01
C ALA A 518 -55.47 24.56 56.21
N GLU A 519 -56.35 25.20 55.44
CA GLU A 519 -56.68 26.63 55.53
C GLU A 519 -57.88 26.87 56.48
N GLU A 520 -58.83 25.94 56.56
CA GLU A 520 -60.00 25.99 57.45
C GLU A 520 -59.86 24.94 58.56
N ALA A 521 -59.92 25.35 59.83
CA ALA A 521 -59.80 24.45 60.98
C ALA A 521 -61.01 23.49 61.08
N VAL A 522 -60.84 22.31 60.48
CA VAL A 522 -61.50 21.01 60.73
C VAL A 522 -63.03 21.04 60.85
N GLU A 523 -63.71 20.84 59.74
CA GLU A 523 -65.04 20.20 59.72
C GLU A 523 -64.85 18.68 59.58
N ASP A 524 -65.41 17.89 60.52
CA ASP A 524 -65.35 16.41 60.48
C ASP A 524 -65.86 15.83 59.15
N ASN A 525 -66.78 16.53 58.48
CA ASN A 525 -67.32 16.16 57.17
C ASN A 525 -66.24 16.13 56.06
N LEU A 526 -65.23 17.01 56.09
CA LEU A 526 -64.17 17.05 55.08
C LEU A 526 -63.21 15.86 55.19
N LEU A 527 -63.00 15.35 56.40
CA LEU A 527 -62.14 14.19 56.64
C LEU A 527 -62.79 12.89 56.17
N GLU A 528 -64.11 12.74 56.33
CA GLU A 528 -64.86 11.61 55.77
C GLU A 528 -64.83 11.59 54.24
N GLU A 529 -65.00 12.75 53.60
CA GLU A 529 -64.95 12.88 52.14
C GLU A 529 -63.56 12.52 51.59
N ILE A 530 -62.49 13.01 52.21
CA ILE A 530 -61.10 12.63 51.87
C ILE A 530 -60.89 11.12 52.06
N GLY A 531 -61.43 10.53 53.14
CA GLY A 531 -61.35 9.10 53.43
C GLY A 531 -61.99 8.25 52.31
N SER A 532 -63.16 8.65 51.84
CA SER A 532 -63.88 7.98 50.75
C SER A 532 -63.10 8.03 49.42
N LEU A 533 -62.52 9.19 49.07
CA LEU A 533 -61.71 9.38 47.87
C LEU A 533 -60.39 8.60 47.93
N VAL A 534 -59.79 8.47 49.11
CA VAL A 534 -58.59 7.63 49.31
C VAL A 534 -58.92 6.14 49.12
N GLN A 535 -60.10 5.70 49.53
CA GLN A 535 -60.56 4.33 49.31
C GLN A 535 -60.88 4.05 47.84
N GLU A 536 -61.48 5.01 47.14
CA GLU A 536 -61.69 4.95 45.69
C GLU A 536 -60.35 4.89 44.94
N ARG A 537 -59.38 5.73 45.33
CA ARG A 537 -58.01 5.72 44.80
C ARG A 537 -57.36 4.34 44.97
N LYS A 538 -57.47 3.72 46.14
CA LYS A 538 -56.96 2.36 46.39
C LYS A 538 -57.63 1.33 45.48
N THR A 539 -58.93 1.45 45.26
CA THR A 539 -59.69 0.55 44.37
C THR A 539 -59.26 0.69 42.90
N ILE A 540 -59.07 1.91 42.42
CA ILE A 540 -58.57 2.19 41.06
C ILE A 540 -57.13 1.71 40.90
N GLN A 541 -56.28 1.94 41.91
CA GLN A 541 -54.89 1.46 41.94
C GLN A 541 -54.81 -0.08 41.96
N GLY A 542 -55.70 -0.74 42.68
CA GLY A 542 -55.88 -2.20 42.63
C GLY A 542 -56.18 -2.67 41.21
N LYS A 543 -57.14 -2.02 40.52
CA LYS A 543 -57.51 -2.35 39.12
C LYS A 543 -56.39 -2.08 38.11
N LEU A 544 -55.51 -1.10 38.36
CA LEU A 544 -54.34 -0.79 37.52
C LEU A 544 -53.12 -1.68 37.79
N SER A 545 -53.10 -2.40 38.92
CA SER A 545 -52.00 -3.31 39.25
C SER A 545 -51.92 -4.45 38.24
N THR A 546 -50.71 -4.74 37.78
CA THR A 546 -50.42 -5.79 36.78
C THR A 546 -50.91 -7.18 37.20
N THR A 547 -51.10 -7.38 38.51
CA THR A 547 -51.58 -8.60 39.15
C THR A 547 -53.10 -8.77 39.05
N TYR A 548 -53.88 -7.67 39.07
CA TYR A 548 -55.35 -7.72 39.12
C TYR A 548 -55.99 -7.68 37.73
N SER A 549 -55.47 -6.87 36.79
CA SER A 549 -56.08 -6.70 35.46
C SER A 549 -55.83 -7.90 34.54
N LEU A 550 -54.68 -8.56 34.68
CA LEU A 550 -54.24 -9.62 33.77
C LEU A 550 -54.65 -11.03 34.23
N GLY A 551 -55.32 -11.17 35.39
CA GLY A 551 -55.65 -12.46 36.01
C GLY A 551 -54.41 -13.15 36.61
N ARG A 552 -54.58 -13.78 37.78
CA ARG A 552 -53.64 -14.80 38.24
C ARG A 552 -53.83 -16.01 37.34
N ASP A 553 -52.89 -16.27 36.44
CA ASP A 553 -52.69 -17.65 36.00
C ASP A 553 -52.23 -18.39 37.25
N LYS A 554 -53.05 -19.35 37.73
CA LYS A 554 -52.67 -20.19 38.88
C LYS A 554 -51.30 -20.79 38.56
N PRO A 555 -50.27 -20.61 39.40
CA PRO A 555 -49.10 -21.45 39.29
C PRO A 555 -49.59 -22.88 39.51
N VAL A 556 -49.29 -23.77 38.57
CA VAL A 556 -49.30 -25.20 38.86
C VAL A 556 -48.18 -25.40 39.86
N ILE A 557 -48.52 -25.33 41.14
CA ILE A 557 -47.67 -25.81 42.23
C ILE A 557 -47.69 -27.32 42.09
N ALA A 558 -46.66 -27.88 41.47
CA ALA A 558 -46.27 -29.24 41.79
C ALA A 558 -45.84 -29.22 43.27
N SER A 559 -46.50 -30.06 44.07
CA SER A 559 -46.27 -30.21 45.50
C SER A 559 -44.80 -30.42 45.83
N GLU A 560 -44.30 -29.62 46.77
CA GLU A 560 -43.01 -29.77 47.43
C GLU A 560 -42.95 -31.08 48.23
N HIS A 561 -41.86 -31.83 48.05
CA HIS A 561 -41.27 -32.59 49.15
C HIS A 561 -39.82 -32.13 49.28
N LEU A 562 -39.57 -31.26 50.26
CA LEU A 562 -38.26 -30.97 50.81
C LEU A 562 -38.10 -31.79 52.10
N LEU A 563 -37.07 -32.61 52.17
CA LEU A 563 -36.38 -32.91 53.42
C LEU A 563 -34.87 -32.73 53.18
N LEU A 564 -34.31 -31.74 53.89
CA LEU A 564 -32.89 -31.42 54.04
C LEU A 564 -32.16 -32.52 54.85
N PRO A 565 -30.82 -32.57 54.85
CA PRO A 565 -30.14 -31.89 55.97
C PRO A 565 -28.81 -31.17 55.63
N LEU A 566 -28.52 -30.17 56.46
CA LEU A 566 -27.20 -29.57 56.72
C LEU A 566 -26.37 -30.48 57.64
N GLN A 567 -25.03 -30.46 57.52
CA GLN A 567 -24.07 -29.98 58.54
C GLN A 567 -22.63 -30.54 58.35
N GLY A 568 -21.60 -29.69 58.50
CA GLY A 568 -20.31 -30.09 59.11
C GLY A 568 -19.00 -29.90 58.32
N CYS A 569 -18.34 -28.77 58.57
CA CYS A 569 -16.90 -28.41 58.54
C CYS A 569 -15.81 -29.22 57.79
N GLU A 570 -15.10 -28.44 56.95
CA GLU A 570 -13.64 -28.22 56.86
C GLU A 570 -12.61 -29.30 56.43
N MET A 571 -11.64 -28.74 55.71
CA MET A 571 -10.30 -29.19 55.32
C MET A 571 -10.14 -30.09 54.09
N ARG A 572 -9.50 -29.47 53.08
CA ARG A 572 -8.47 -30.00 52.18
C ARG A 572 -8.47 -31.52 51.96
N SER A 573 -8.63 -31.94 50.71
CA SER A 573 -7.49 -32.28 49.84
C SER A 573 -7.97 -32.99 48.57
N PHE A 574 -7.16 -32.84 47.53
CA PHE A 574 -7.29 -33.44 46.20
C PHE A 574 -7.45 -34.96 46.24
N SER A 575 -8.13 -35.55 45.25
CA SER A 575 -7.46 -36.23 44.12
C SER A 575 -8.41 -37.06 43.26
N PHE A 576 -7.97 -37.22 42.00
CA PHE A 576 -8.29 -38.23 40.98
C PHE A 576 -8.80 -39.59 41.53
N GLN A 577 -9.58 -40.41 40.84
CA GLN A 577 -9.30 -40.99 39.51
C GLN A 577 -10.46 -41.89 39.03
N ASP A 578 -10.51 -42.11 37.71
CA ASP A 578 -11.22 -43.18 37.01
C ASP A 578 -11.07 -44.59 37.62
N ALA A 579 -12.08 -45.46 37.42
CA ALA A 579 -11.94 -46.93 37.29
C ALA A 579 -13.28 -47.51 36.76
N ARG A 580 -13.38 -48.55 35.90
CA ARG A 580 -12.64 -49.82 35.72
C ARG A 580 -12.84 -50.32 34.28
N LYS A 581 -11.92 -51.05 33.62
CA LYS A 581 -11.27 -52.36 33.88
C LYS A 581 -9.93 -52.39 33.08
N GLN A 582 -8.82 -53.08 33.38
CA GLN A 582 -8.37 -54.16 34.28
C GLN A 582 -6.82 -54.15 34.38
N SER A 583 -6.26 -54.31 35.61
CA SER A 583 -5.00 -54.95 36.10
C SER A 583 -3.72 -55.09 35.20
N ILE A 584 -2.46 -54.81 35.63
CA ILE A 584 -1.63 -55.47 36.68
C ILE A 584 -0.34 -54.63 36.97
N THR A 585 -0.12 -54.29 38.26
CA THR A 585 1.13 -54.32 39.09
C THR A 585 2.35 -53.39 38.86
N THR A 586 2.56 -52.54 39.90
CA THR A 586 3.82 -52.11 40.58
C THR A 586 4.75 -50.99 40.08
N MET A 587 4.80 -49.95 40.95
CA MET A 587 5.97 -49.29 41.58
C MET A 587 6.75 -48.19 40.83
N PHE A 588 6.37 -46.95 41.19
CA PHE A 588 7.18 -45.86 41.78
C PHE A 588 8.22 -45.00 41.00
N HIS A 589 7.93 -43.70 41.09
CA HIS A 589 8.75 -42.51 41.37
C HIS A 589 9.63 -41.84 40.29
N THR A 590 9.07 -40.74 39.76
CA THR A 590 9.59 -39.35 39.65
C THR A 590 11.06 -39.04 39.98
N LEU A 591 11.75 -38.33 39.07
CA LEU A 591 12.00 -36.87 39.14
C LEU A 591 12.83 -36.34 37.93
N SER A 592 12.41 -35.15 37.46
CA SER A 592 13.20 -33.99 37.01
C SER A 592 14.16 -34.01 35.79
N SER A 593 13.96 -32.95 34.99
CA SER A 593 14.94 -32.05 34.33
C SER A 593 15.81 -32.51 33.14
N SER A 594 15.73 -31.64 32.12
CA SER A 594 16.82 -31.11 31.30
C SER A 594 17.32 -31.86 30.06
N GLU A 595 17.36 -31.06 28.98
CA GLU A 595 18.38 -30.99 27.94
C GLU A 595 18.50 -32.05 26.82
N ALA A 596 18.80 -31.48 25.66
CA ALA A 596 19.66 -31.99 24.59
C ALA A 596 19.10 -32.97 23.53
N SER A 597 19.12 -32.42 22.30
CA SER A 597 19.87 -32.95 21.15
C SER A 597 19.26 -34.05 20.26
N SER A 598 19.42 -33.77 18.96
CA SER A 598 19.78 -34.69 17.85
C SER A 598 18.85 -35.88 17.61
N ALA A 599 18.18 -36.00 16.48
CA ALA A 599 18.67 -36.12 15.10
C ALA A 599 18.22 -37.49 14.59
N ASP A 600 18.07 -37.54 13.28
CA ASP A 600 17.99 -38.73 12.45
C ASP A 600 16.65 -39.49 12.41
N SER A 601 15.96 -39.43 11.28
CA SER A 601 16.22 -40.25 10.06
C SER A 601 15.69 -41.66 10.34
N SER A 602 14.81 -42.28 9.55
CA SER A 602 14.54 -42.14 8.13
C SER A 602 13.49 -43.20 7.75
N THR A 603 12.97 -43.07 6.53
CA THR A 603 12.55 -44.16 5.62
C THR A 603 11.34 -45.01 6.01
N SER A 604 10.21 -44.88 5.31
CA SER A 604 9.90 -45.47 3.97
C SER A 604 8.95 -46.66 4.18
N ILE A 605 7.76 -46.75 3.60
CA ILE A 605 7.42 -47.23 2.24
C ILE A 605 5.87 -47.18 2.22
N ARG A 606 5.21 -46.41 1.36
CA ARG A 606 4.74 -46.75 0.00
C ARG A 606 3.55 -47.74 -0.03
N SER A 607 2.39 -47.23 -0.44
CA SER A 607 1.50 -47.74 -1.52
C SER A 607 0.12 -47.08 -1.32
N SER A 608 -0.29 -46.11 -2.13
CA SER A 608 -0.79 -46.17 -3.52
C SER A 608 -2.04 -47.06 -3.68
N SER A 609 -3.19 -46.40 -3.86
CA SER A 609 -4.23 -46.89 -4.77
C SER A 609 -4.84 -45.71 -5.53
N THR A 610 -4.91 -45.92 -6.84
CA THR A 610 -5.33 -45.00 -7.90
C THR A 610 -6.66 -45.46 -8.47
N GLY A 611 -7.41 -44.51 -9.03
CA GLY A 611 -8.44 -44.72 -10.06
C GLY A 611 -9.88 -44.85 -9.54
N SER A 612 -10.92 -44.42 -10.24
CA SER A 612 -11.10 -43.72 -11.52
C SER A 612 -12.61 -43.70 -11.83
N GLY A 613 -13.10 -42.73 -12.62
CA GLY A 613 -14.38 -42.78 -13.36
C GLY A 613 -15.56 -42.08 -12.68
N GLU A 614 -15.95 -40.88 -13.12
CA GLU A 614 -16.89 -40.57 -14.23
C GLU A 614 -18.38 -40.75 -13.86
N ALA A 615 -19.15 -39.65 -13.84
CA ALA A 615 -20.36 -39.45 -14.63
C ALA A 615 -21.05 -38.12 -14.30
N THR A 616 -21.61 -37.53 -15.34
CA THR A 616 -22.25 -36.23 -15.52
C THR A 616 -23.64 -36.10 -14.89
N THR A 617 -24.06 -34.86 -14.57
CA THR A 617 -25.44 -34.37 -14.84
C THR A 617 -25.53 -32.86 -14.66
N GLU A 618 -25.85 -32.16 -15.75
CA GLU A 618 -26.38 -30.80 -15.75
C GLU A 618 -27.85 -30.81 -15.30
N VAL A 619 -28.26 -29.82 -14.50
CA VAL A 619 -29.66 -29.35 -14.46
C VAL A 619 -29.69 -27.84 -14.29
N SER A 620 -30.24 -27.18 -15.31
CA SER A 620 -30.67 -25.79 -15.39
C SER A 620 -31.92 -25.51 -14.56
N PHE A 621 -32.05 -24.31 -13.99
CA PHE A 621 -33.35 -23.73 -13.63
C PHE A 621 -33.50 -22.32 -14.21
N LEU A 622 -34.63 -22.12 -14.88
CA LEU A 622 -35.11 -20.92 -15.55
C LEU A 622 -36.58 -20.77 -15.13
N ASP A 623 -36.97 -19.62 -14.55
CA ASP A 623 -38.23 -18.88 -14.82
C ASP A 623 -38.37 -17.68 -13.87
N LYS A 624 -38.47 -16.45 -14.41
CA LYS A 624 -39.68 -15.61 -14.62
C LYS A 624 -40.19 -14.92 -13.33
N GLY A 625 -40.56 -13.64 -13.33
CA GLY A 625 -40.70 -12.67 -14.43
C GLY A 625 -41.11 -11.26 -13.93
N LYS A 626 -41.22 -10.34 -14.92
CA LYS A 626 -42.14 -9.19 -15.13
C LYS A 626 -42.62 -8.33 -13.94
N ALA A 627 -42.87 -7.01 -14.01
CA ALA A 627 -42.66 -5.85 -14.91
C ALA A 627 -43.23 -4.60 -14.14
N PRO A 628 -43.54 -3.43 -14.74
CA PRO A 628 -43.03 -2.10 -14.33
C PRO A 628 -44.09 -1.18 -13.65
N ILE A 629 -43.66 -0.03 -13.12
CA ILE A 629 -44.55 1.11 -12.78
C ILE A 629 -43.84 2.44 -13.15
N GLU A 630 -44.57 3.25 -13.91
CA GLU A 630 -44.32 4.65 -14.31
C GLU A 630 -45.01 5.64 -13.34
N GLU A 631 -44.61 6.93 -13.44
CA GLU A 631 -45.21 8.16 -12.91
C GLU A 631 -45.15 8.37 -11.37
N GLU A 632 -44.95 9.55 -10.79
CA GLU A 632 -45.34 10.92 -11.16
C GLU A 632 -44.32 12.00 -10.71
N SER A 633 -44.32 13.09 -11.46
CA SER A 633 -43.90 14.45 -11.08
C SER A 633 -44.66 14.99 -9.87
N LEU A 634 -44.05 15.87 -9.05
CA LEU A 634 -44.74 17.01 -8.42
C LEU A 634 -43.74 18.06 -7.88
N SER A 635 -43.96 19.29 -8.30
CA SER A 635 -43.32 20.52 -7.83
C SER A 635 -44.15 21.20 -6.73
N SER A 636 -43.49 21.82 -5.75
CA SER A 636 -43.89 23.10 -5.08
C SER A 636 -42.85 23.37 -3.97
N GLY A 637 -42.18 24.52 -3.90
CA GLY A 637 -42.73 25.81 -3.46
C GLY A 637 -42.20 26.10 -2.05
N SER A 638 -41.09 26.83 -1.94
CA SER A 638 -41.01 28.22 -1.47
C SER A 638 -41.21 28.44 0.05
N SER A 639 -40.15 28.90 0.72
CA SER A 639 -40.26 29.98 1.70
C SER A 639 -38.96 30.78 1.76
N GLU A 640 -39.05 32.01 1.28
CA GLU A 640 -38.13 33.12 1.52
C GLU A 640 -38.13 33.50 3.01
N MET A 641 -36.99 33.97 3.52
CA MET A 641 -37.02 35.18 4.35
C MET A 641 -35.79 36.07 4.12
N GLU A 642 -36.15 37.23 3.62
CA GLU A 642 -35.49 38.49 3.31
C GLU A 642 -34.44 39.10 4.28
N MET A 643 -33.40 39.68 3.65
CA MET A 643 -32.97 41.10 3.66
C MET A 643 -32.54 41.84 4.96
N ARG A 644 -31.29 42.36 4.96
CA ARG A 644 -30.89 43.79 4.70
C ARG A 644 -29.37 43.97 4.92
N ARG A 645 -28.58 44.45 3.93
CA ARG A 645 -28.16 45.85 3.59
C ARG A 645 -27.43 46.55 4.76
N LEU A 646 -26.25 47.16 4.63
CA LEU A 646 -25.82 48.31 3.78
C LEU A 646 -24.26 48.34 3.69
N ARG A 647 -23.63 48.47 2.51
CA ARG A 647 -23.14 49.69 1.81
C ARG A 647 -22.19 50.63 2.58
N GLY A 648 -20.98 50.80 2.03
CA GLY A 648 -20.38 52.12 1.73
C GLY A 648 -18.99 52.43 2.30
N GLY A 649 -18.05 52.87 1.45
CA GLY A 649 -16.98 53.80 1.85
C GLY A 649 -15.62 53.64 1.16
N ASP A 650 -15.38 54.44 0.12
CA ASP A 650 -14.07 54.75 -0.49
C ASP A 650 -13.09 55.44 0.49
N GLY A 651 -11.77 55.35 0.24
CA GLY A 651 -10.80 56.21 0.91
C GLY A 651 -9.31 55.96 0.64
N ARG A 652 -8.79 56.60 -0.42
CA ARG A 652 -7.44 57.18 -0.65
C ARG A 652 -6.21 56.75 0.18
N SER A 653 -5.13 56.49 -0.56
CA SER A 653 -3.69 56.58 -0.20
C SER A 653 -3.29 57.94 0.43
N PRO A 654 -2.17 58.09 1.17
CA PRO A 654 -0.82 58.16 0.55
C PRO A 654 0.37 57.65 1.40
N ARG A 655 1.53 57.45 0.75
CA ARG A 655 2.88 57.42 1.36
C ARG A 655 3.19 58.78 2.02
N PRO A 656 4.20 58.90 2.92
CA PRO A 656 5.56 59.22 2.43
C PRO A 656 6.74 58.74 3.34
N THR A 657 7.93 58.57 2.71
CA THR A 657 9.27 59.06 3.14
C THR A 657 9.83 58.75 4.54
N SER A 658 11.12 58.60 4.84
CA SER A 658 12.41 58.52 4.15
C SER A 658 13.50 58.51 5.25
N SER A 659 14.39 57.49 5.29
CA SER A 659 15.82 57.54 5.74
C SER A 659 16.18 58.13 7.14
N PRO A 660 17.46 58.15 7.62
CA PRO A 660 18.71 57.55 7.12
C PRO A 660 19.57 56.80 8.20
N SER A 661 20.77 56.33 7.77
CA SER A 661 22.00 56.08 8.55
C SER A 661 22.02 54.86 9.50
N THR A 662 23.09 54.07 9.67
CA THR A 662 24.53 54.34 9.54
C THR A 662 25.30 53.01 9.43
N SER A 663 26.53 53.15 8.94
CA SER A 663 27.58 52.17 8.67
C SER A 663 28.27 51.55 9.91
N CYS A 664 28.96 50.43 9.62
CA CYS A 664 30.31 50.06 10.09
C CYS A 664 30.52 49.04 11.23
N CYS A 665 31.40 48.09 10.86
CA CYS A 665 32.50 47.45 11.62
C CYS A 665 32.31 46.09 12.30
N ASN A 666 33.03 45.11 11.71
CA ASN A 666 33.97 44.15 12.32
C ASN A 666 33.50 43.26 13.47
N ARG A 667 33.38 41.95 13.19
CA ARG A 667 34.45 40.97 13.45
C ARG A 667 34.17 39.65 12.74
#